data_AF-A0A969QC68-F1
#
_entry.id   AF-A0A969QC68-F1
#
_cell.length_a   1.000
_cell.length_b   1.000
_cell.length_c   1.000
_cell.angle_alpha   90.00
_cell.angle_beta   90.00
_cell.angle_gamma   90.00
#
_symmetry.space_group_name_H-M   'P 1'
#
loop_
_entity.id
_entity.type
_entity.pdbx_description
1 polymer ?
#
loop_
_entity_poly.entity_id
_entity_poly.type
_entity_poly.pdbx_seq_one_letter_code
_entity_poly.pdbx_strand_id
1 'polypeptide(L)'
;MKSIPKNPASSRPANVLLECAPRAERGIESIELFPVSRATNRPKLPTKQGKHIAFIDSRVENWQQLASGIKPGTEAFLLNPTTDGIAQITKTLALRGGFDSIQIVAHGEPGSLQLGAVKLNSNSIENCSSQLQQWQKSLIKNGDILLVACSVAAGETGRNFLQQLRKITGANIAASANLTGSAAKGGDWELEVVAGEVTACLAFQTQVLEAYSFVLGTLVNETFTNATVTGPWIYRGQAGRVYDPNPVFPANTQGIPGITAGTLSGVLPGLGGDAGGQGALRLTNNGSASQGFILYDNPISSADGLRMTFDFFAYGGSTFQGSNNFITPQPGDGISFFLIDGTASPTAAGGFGGSLGYANFNTPAFPSTPGLVGGYLGIGLDEFGSFSDNTEGRSGPAPQPIPPLPGDPPVSLSGYRPDSITLRGNQAGGYAFLTNAISPIGIDNTPATIDFRDPAFNFDNPPTTNREAAKRSIQITLAPPTSATPNRLTVALDLNNNGSFTEPGENLIDIPNLATANGAIPANFKFGFASSTGVATNFHEIRNLKVETVDAFPANQADVVTIKSGPQFIKNAGSITYTITTTNRGLQPAQQVLVQDEIPSELLPAFPAVPVVIASNGGTYSNSTRNVTWSRIPVLNPGESVTYTMTVGLPPGLISGRTFTSAASSYAATFDPDLANNSGSNAINSVTTTVTDAVADLITIKNGPATAAAGSSLTYSLVATNNGPDPAANVVITDSLVPGLIGVSVSDGGVYDAATGLVTFPAIASLPVSTVLRTISFAAPANFNIITSTARSSSTTPDPILTNNDGSSTNKDGTATNSSVSTTIAPSADIVTTKTGPTAASPGAALSYTITTTNNGPSAAGNVVVTDSIIPGLTGVTASDGGIYDPVTGVVTFGPIVNLANGASVTRTIGLTAPQSGAIGSTASSTAATPDPNPANNSGATVTTSIASGADVVTQKTAPPTLNSGEQLTYRITTTNLGTVPAANVVVTDSLIPGLTGVNISNGGTYDAATGVVTFPVVPSLAVGATEIRTIAFVPPPNLTSITNIVRSSSDTPDPNITNNDGSTVASPNQPGGRVTTVIGAAADVSTTKSGPTSATTGETVTYTITTANIGPSPAGNVVVTDSIVPGLTGVAASDGGTYDPVTGLVTFGPIASLPNGASVTRTVSLIAPAIGSLSNTSRSTSTTGDPNPSNNDGSAASATVITAIAPIPTPTPTPTPTPTPGIPTPTPTPTPGTPTPTPTPT
;
A
#
# COMPACT_ATOMS: atom_id res chain seq x y z
N MET A 1 3.89 26.59 -62.40
CA MET A 1 3.56 25.63 -61.34
C MET A 1 2.74 26.34 -60.27
N LYS A 2 1.51 25.89 -60.01
CA LYS A 2 0.57 26.41 -58.99
C LYS A 2 -0.52 25.34 -58.76
N SER A 3 -1.04 25.30 -57.53
CA SER A 3 -2.38 24.82 -57.07
C SER A 3 -2.46 23.56 -56.17
N ILE A 4 -3.14 23.74 -55.01
CA ILE A 4 -4.07 22.80 -54.31
C ILE A 4 -3.45 21.56 -53.60
N PRO A 5 -3.98 21.04 -52.44
CA PRO A 5 -5.04 21.52 -51.51
C PRO A 5 -4.57 21.74 -50.03
N LYS A 6 -5.53 22.00 -49.13
CA LYS A 6 -5.40 22.06 -47.65
C LYS A 6 -5.54 20.68 -46.98
N ASN A 7 -5.13 20.57 -45.71
CA ASN A 7 -5.94 19.89 -44.67
C ASN A 7 -5.67 20.54 -43.28
N PRO A 8 -6.65 20.71 -42.36
CA PRO A 8 -6.44 21.40 -41.07
C PRO A 8 -6.54 20.48 -39.84
N ALA A 9 -5.50 20.44 -39.00
CA ALA A 9 -5.59 19.83 -37.65
C ALA A 9 -4.48 20.31 -36.70
N SER A 10 -4.85 21.06 -35.65
CA SER A 10 -4.20 21.05 -34.32
C SER A 10 -5.06 21.85 -33.33
N SER A 11 -5.31 21.30 -32.14
CA SER A 11 -6.12 21.92 -31.08
C SER A 11 -5.43 23.10 -30.39
N ARG A 12 -6.21 23.94 -29.70
CA ARG A 12 -5.70 24.85 -28.67
C ARG A 12 -5.32 24.05 -27.41
N PRO A 13 -4.33 24.51 -26.61
CA PRO A 13 -3.96 23.85 -25.35
C PRO A 13 -5.06 23.98 -24.28
N ALA A 14 -5.02 23.09 -23.29
CA ALA A 14 -6.01 22.99 -22.23
C ALA A 14 -5.99 24.17 -21.25
N ASN A 15 -7.14 24.41 -20.59
CA ASN A 15 -7.21 25.26 -19.40
C ASN A 15 -6.48 24.57 -18.23
N VAL A 16 -5.69 25.35 -17.48
CA VAL A 16 -5.14 24.92 -16.19
C VAL A 16 -6.07 25.41 -15.09
N LEU A 17 -6.75 24.49 -14.41
CA LEU A 17 -7.44 24.78 -13.14
C LEU A 17 -6.46 24.64 -11.98
N LEU A 18 -6.61 25.49 -10.97
CA LEU A 18 -5.61 25.71 -9.91
C LEU A 18 -5.74 24.71 -8.75
N GLU A 19 -4.60 24.28 -8.22
CA GLU A 19 -4.52 23.77 -6.85
C GLU A 19 -4.77 24.89 -5.82
N CYS A 20 -5.14 24.52 -4.60
CA CYS A 20 -5.66 25.44 -3.57
C CYS A 20 -4.70 26.59 -3.22
N ALA A 21 -5.01 27.79 -3.72
CA ALA A 21 -4.50 29.06 -3.23
C ALA A 21 -5.68 30.03 -2.96
N PRO A 22 -5.63 30.84 -1.89
CA PRO A 22 -6.67 31.85 -1.65
C PRO A 22 -6.70 32.89 -2.77
N ARG A 23 -7.90 33.31 -3.19
CA ARG A 23 -8.09 34.25 -4.33
C ARG A 23 -7.26 35.51 -4.13
N ALA A 24 -6.41 35.81 -5.13
CA ALA A 24 -5.91 37.15 -5.37
C ALA A 24 -6.90 37.89 -6.30
N GLU A 25 -7.23 39.13 -5.98
CA GLU A 25 -8.22 39.92 -6.71
C GLU A 25 -7.70 40.35 -8.10
N ARG A 26 -8.61 40.42 -9.08
CA ARG A 26 -8.52 41.33 -10.21
C ARG A 26 -9.80 42.15 -10.21
N GLY A 27 -9.69 43.41 -9.80
CA GLY A 27 -10.85 44.23 -9.43
C GLY A 27 -11.30 45.21 -10.51
N ILE A 28 -12.32 45.98 -10.13
CA ILE A 28 -12.74 47.25 -10.75
C ILE A 28 -12.94 48.21 -9.56
N GLU A 29 -12.35 49.41 -9.63
CA GLU A 29 -12.65 50.66 -8.89
C GLU A 29 -13.22 50.59 -7.44
N SER A 30 -12.67 51.26 -6.41
CA SER A 30 -11.68 52.36 -6.38
C SER A 30 -11.25 52.75 -4.93
N ILE A 31 -10.25 53.66 -4.83
CA ILE A 31 -9.86 54.52 -3.68
C ILE A 31 -8.95 53.95 -2.57
N GLU A 32 -8.00 54.83 -2.20
CA GLU A 32 -6.89 54.86 -1.23
C GLU A 32 -7.31 54.80 0.27
N LEU A 33 -6.46 54.63 1.30
CA LEU A 33 -5.00 54.36 1.46
C LEU A 33 -4.69 53.85 2.90
N PHE A 34 -3.52 53.21 3.07
CA PHE A 34 -2.57 53.23 4.23
C PHE A 34 -1.94 51.84 4.55
N PRO A 35 -0.65 51.75 4.93
CA PRO A 35 0.13 50.51 4.78
C PRO A 35 0.43 49.74 6.08
N VAL A 36 0.66 48.43 5.97
CA VAL A 36 1.34 47.63 7.01
C VAL A 36 2.46 46.74 6.43
N SER A 37 3.63 46.88 7.06
CA SER A 37 4.89 46.14 6.94
C SER A 37 4.85 44.69 6.43
N ARG A 38 5.82 44.36 5.56
CA ARG A 38 6.15 43.00 5.10
C ARG A 38 7.06 42.30 6.13
N ALA A 39 6.50 41.44 6.98
CA ALA A 39 7.26 40.68 7.99
C ALA A 39 7.46 39.21 7.59
N THR A 40 8.71 38.80 7.36
CA THR A 40 9.09 37.41 7.07
C THR A 40 9.29 36.61 8.36
N ASN A 41 8.27 35.87 8.79
CA ASN A 41 8.37 34.57 9.47
C ASN A 41 6.97 34.02 9.78
N ARG A 42 6.74 32.73 9.51
CA ARG A 42 5.62 31.96 10.11
C ARG A 42 6.15 30.62 10.62
N PRO A 43 5.81 30.20 11.86
CA PRO A 43 6.16 28.87 12.35
C PRO A 43 5.36 27.79 11.62
N LYS A 44 5.87 26.55 11.61
CA LYS A 44 5.06 25.37 11.24
C LYS A 44 3.87 25.25 12.20
N LEU A 45 2.66 25.22 11.64
CA LEU A 45 1.44 24.78 12.35
C LEU A 45 1.13 23.32 11.99
N PRO A 46 0.44 22.56 12.85
CA PRO A 46 0.25 21.12 12.63
C PRO A 46 -0.74 20.82 11.50
N THR A 47 -0.47 19.75 10.75
CA THR A 47 -1.42 19.17 9.81
C THR A 47 -2.55 18.45 10.54
N LYS A 48 -3.70 19.11 10.69
CA LYS A 48 -4.98 18.45 11.00
C LYS A 48 -5.85 18.52 9.74
N GLN A 49 -6.14 17.38 9.13
CA GLN A 49 -7.17 17.32 8.09
C GLN A 49 -8.54 17.64 8.70
N GLY A 50 -9.37 18.39 7.96
CA GLY A 50 -10.78 18.59 8.30
C GLY A 50 -11.56 17.29 8.20
N LYS A 51 -12.66 17.20 8.94
CA LYS A 51 -13.59 16.06 8.91
C LYS A 51 -14.77 16.44 8.03
N HIS A 52 -14.92 15.77 6.90
CA HIS A 52 -15.95 16.07 5.90
C HIS A 52 -16.92 14.90 5.77
N ILE A 53 -18.18 15.18 5.40
CA ILE A 53 -19.18 14.16 5.06
C ILE A 53 -19.92 14.54 3.78
N ALA A 54 -20.10 13.57 2.89
CA ALA A 54 -20.83 13.72 1.62
C ALA A 54 -22.04 12.77 1.60
N PHE A 55 -23.21 13.32 1.30
CA PHE A 55 -24.43 12.58 0.99
C PHE A 55 -24.66 12.62 -0.52
N ILE A 56 -25.01 11.49 -1.12
CA ILE A 56 -25.23 11.36 -2.56
C ILE A 56 -26.62 10.75 -2.76
N ASP A 57 -27.52 11.45 -3.46
CA ASP A 57 -28.81 10.88 -3.86
C ASP A 57 -28.61 9.88 -5.00
N SER A 58 -29.04 8.64 -4.80
CA SER A 58 -28.82 7.53 -5.76
C SER A 58 -29.59 7.64 -7.07
N ARG A 59 -30.38 8.71 -7.29
CA ARG A 59 -30.93 9.03 -8.61
C ARG A 59 -29.96 9.71 -9.55
N VAL A 60 -28.98 10.43 -9.00
CA VAL A 60 -27.96 11.13 -9.79
C VAL A 60 -27.28 10.15 -10.73
N GLU A 61 -27.21 10.49 -12.01
CA GLU A 61 -26.62 9.66 -13.06
C GLU A 61 -25.19 9.27 -12.67
N ASN A 62 -24.87 7.98 -12.78
CA ASN A 62 -23.56 7.42 -12.42
C ASN A 62 -23.02 7.95 -11.06
N TRP A 63 -23.88 8.00 -10.04
CA TRP A 63 -23.48 8.35 -8.66
C TRP A 63 -22.34 7.47 -8.14
N GLN A 64 -22.18 6.26 -8.67
CA GLN A 64 -21.12 5.30 -8.36
C GLN A 64 -19.74 5.89 -8.69
N GLN A 65 -19.61 6.57 -9.83
CA GLN A 65 -18.37 7.28 -10.19
C GLN A 65 -18.06 8.36 -9.15
N LEU A 66 -19.03 9.22 -8.80
CA LEU A 66 -18.84 10.26 -7.78
C LEU A 66 -18.49 9.67 -6.41
N ALA A 67 -19.15 8.59 -5.99
CA ALA A 67 -18.85 7.88 -4.75
C ALA A 67 -17.43 7.27 -4.74
N SER A 68 -16.97 6.72 -5.87
CA SER A 68 -15.59 6.21 -6.02
C SER A 68 -14.53 7.32 -5.98
N GLY A 69 -14.90 8.53 -6.41
CA GLY A 69 -14.05 9.71 -6.41
C GLY A 69 -13.98 10.47 -5.08
N ILE A 70 -14.59 9.97 -4.00
CA ILE A 70 -14.51 10.63 -2.69
C ILE A 70 -13.04 10.77 -2.25
N LYS A 71 -12.68 11.95 -1.75
CA LYS A 71 -11.33 12.29 -1.26
C LYS A 71 -11.05 11.57 0.07
N PRO A 72 -9.87 10.95 0.25
CA PRO A 72 -9.46 10.33 1.51
C PRO A 72 -9.65 11.26 2.71
N GLY A 73 -10.34 10.79 3.74
CA GLY A 73 -10.71 11.57 4.93
C GLY A 73 -12.14 12.11 4.95
N THR A 74 -12.90 11.95 3.85
CA THR A 74 -14.34 12.28 3.79
C THR A 74 -15.18 11.02 4.05
N GLU A 75 -16.18 11.10 4.93
CA GLU A 75 -17.21 10.07 5.09
C GLU A 75 -18.24 10.17 3.95
N ALA A 76 -18.71 9.05 3.38
CA ALA A 76 -19.67 9.05 2.26
C ALA A 76 -20.92 8.23 2.57
N PHE A 77 -22.10 8.75 2.20
CA PHE A 77 -23.41 8.13 2.45
C PHE A 77 -24.31 8.22 1.23
N LEU A 78 -24.88 7.09 0.83
CA LEU A 78 -25.87 7.00 -0.22
C LEU A 78 -27.28 7.21 0.35
N LEU A 79 -28.08 8.09 -0.26
CA LEU A 79 -29.49 8.25 0.07
C LEU A 79 -30.33 7.30 -0.81
N ASN A 80 -31.20 6.53 -0.18
CA ASN A 80 -32.20 5.71 -0.83
C ASN A 80 -33.26 6.62 -1.50
N PRO A 81 -33.69 6.34 -2.74
CA PRO A 81 -34.47 7.27 -3.55
C PRO A 81 -35.99 7.16 -3.30
N THR A 82 -36.46 6.13 -2.61
CA THR A 82 -37.89 5.89 -2.31
C THR A 82 -38.28 6.23 -0.87
N THR A 83 -37.33 6.76 -0.07
CA THR A 83 -37.56 7.16 1.33
C THR A 83 -37.08 8.59 1.60
N ASP A 84 -37.59 9.26 2.62
CA ASP A 84 -37.27 10.67 2.94
C ASP A 84 -35.76 10.90 3.13
N GLY A 85 -35.13 11.69 2.26
CA GLY A 85 -33.71 12.02 2.32
C GLY A 85 -33.35 12.98 3.47
N ILE A 86 -34.25 13.88 3.86
CA ILE A 86 -34.06 14.74 5.03
C ILE A 86 -34.00 13.88 6.29
N ALA A 87 -34.89 12.90 6.44
CA ALA A 87 -34.86 11.93 7.53
C ALA A 87 -33.58 11.08 7.52
N GLN A 88 -33.14 10.60 6.35
CA GLN A 88 -31.90 9.82 6.20
C GLN A 88 -30.64 10.61 6.61
N ILE A 89 -30.48 11.85 6.11
CA ILE A 89 -29.38 12.74 6.49
C ILE A 89 -29.43 13.02 8.00
N THR A 90 -30.59 13.41 8.52
CA THR A 90 -30.78 13.72 9.95
C THR A 90 -30.42 12.54 10.84
N LYS A 91 -30.87 11.32 10.51
CA LYS A 91 -30.56 10.10 11.25
C LYS A 91 -29.06 9.76 11.22
N THR A 92 -28.40 10.01 10.10
CA THR A 92 -26.94 9.77 9.95
C THR A 92 -26.13 10.77 10.75
N LEU A 93 -26.51 12.05 10.71
CA LEU A 93 -25.87 13.13 11.46
C LEU A 93 -26.17 13.09 12.97
N ALA A 94 -27.33 12.58 13.40
CA ALA A 94 -27.65 12.44 14.82
C ALA A 94 -26.71 11.49 15.60
N LEU A 95 -26.00 10.61 14.88
CA LEU A 95 -25.03 9.66 15.44
C LEU A 95 -23.56 10.12 15.30
N ARG A 96 -23.32 11.32 14.74
CA ARG A 96 -21.98 11.78 14.30
C ARG A 96 -21.81 13.28 14.56
N GLY A 97 -20.59 13.78 14.54
CA GLY A 97 -20.36 15.21 14.66
C GLY A 97 -18.91 15.64 14.51
N GLY A 98 -18.69 16.93 14.73
CA GLY A 98 -17.40 17.59 14.56
C GLY A 98 -16.98 17.73 13.09
N PHE A 99 -17.94 17.90 12.18
CA PHE A 99 -17.67 18.06 10.74
C PHE A 99 -17.37 19.52 10.38
N ASP A 100 -16.33 19.73 9.58
CA ASP A 100 -15.98 21.01 8.96
C ASP A 100 -16.92 21.32 7.78
N SER A 101 -17.39 20.31 7.04
CA SER A 101 -18.44 20.48 6.03
C SER A 101 -19.34 19.26 5.83
N ILE A 102 -20.61 19.52 5.54
CA ILE A 102 -21.55 18.58 4.90
C ILE A 102 -21.63 18.91 3.41
N GLN A 103 -21.66 17.90 2.53
CA GLN A 103 -21.87 18.07 1.10
C GLN A 103 -23.03 17.19 0.66
N ILE A 104 -23.84 17.67 -0.28
CA ILE A 104 -25.07 17.00 -0.71
C ILE A 104 -25.13 17.02 -2.23
N VAL A 105 -24.94 15.86 -2.86
CA VAL A 105 -25.06 15.65 -4.31
C VAL A 105 -26.47 15.16 -4.63
N ALA A 106 -27.18 15.84 -5.51
CA ALA A 106 -28.58 15.56 -5.83
C ALA A 106 -29.01 16.25 -7.13
N HIS A 107 -30.20 15.95 -7.64
CA HIS A 107 -30.81 16.77 -8.70
C HIS A 107 -31.32 18.10 -8.13
N GLY A 108 -31.13 19.19 -8.88
CA GLY A 108 -31.55 20.54 -8.50
C GLY A 108 -32.30 21.27 -9.61
N GLU A 109 -33.00 22.32 -9.19
CA GLU A 109 -33.69 23.31 -10.04
C GLU A 109 -33.78 24.65 -9.26
N PRO A 110 -34.15 25.78 -9.88
CA PRO A 110 -34.15 27.10 -9.23
C PRO A 110 -34.95 27.16 -7.90
N GLY A 111 -34.23 27.20 -6.77
CA GLY A 111 -34.81 27.20 -5.43
C GLY A 111 -35.27 25.84 -4.89
N SER A 112 -34.82 24.71 -5.48
CA SER A 112 -35.17 23.38 -5.00
C SER A 112 -34.07 22.31 -5.18
N LEU A 113 -34.10 21.31 -4.30
CA LEU A 113 -33.19 20.16 -4.24
C LEU A 113 -33.99 18.87 -3.96
N GLN A 114 -33.79 17.82 -4.75
CA GLN A 114 -34.46 16.52 -4.57
C GLN A 114 -33.63 15.63 -3.63
N LEU A 115 -34.17 15.24 -2.47
CA LEU A 115 -33.47 14.46 -1.44
C LEU A 115 -34.28 13.27 -0.96
N GLY A 116 -33.90 12.07 -1.41
CA GLY A 116 -34.74 10.89 -1.32
C GLY A 116 -36.13 11.19 -1.91
N ALA A 117 -37.19 10.60 -1.37
CA ALA A 117 -38.57 10.83 -1.81
C ALA A 117 -39.08 12.27 -1.61
N VAL A 118 -38.33 13.16 -0.95
CA VAL A 118 -38.78 14.52 -0.57
C VAL A 118 -38.07 15.59 -1.39
N LYS A 119 -38.82 16.60 -1.85
CA LYS A 119 -38.30 17.77 -2.55
C LYS A 119 -38.20 18.96 -1.60
N LEU A 120 -36.98 19.41 -1.31
CA LEU A 120 -36.71 20.56 -0.45
C LEU A 120 -36.77 21.85 -1.28
N ASN A 121 -37.59 22.82 -0.88
CA ASN A 121 -37.75 24.14 -1.50
C ASN A 121 -38.40 25.13 -0.50
N SER A 122 -38.59 26.38 -0.91
CA SER A 122 -39.23 27.42 -0.09
C SER A 122 -40.64 27.08 0.45
N ASN A 123 -41.36 26.11 -0.14
CA ASN A 123 -42.68 25.67 0.36
C ASN A 123 -42.59 24.51 1.36
N SER A 124 -41.51 23.71 1.36
CA SER A 124 -41.31 22.56 2.25
C SER A 124 -40.29 22.79 3.37
N ILE A 125 -39.40 23.77 3.21
CA ILE A 125 -38.27 24.02 4.12
C ILE A 125 -38.68 24.35 5.57
N GLU A 126 -39.81 25.02 5.77
CA GLU A 126 -40.31 25.33 7.12
C GLU A 126 -40.81 24.06 7.84
N ASN A 127 -41.44 23.13 7.13
CA ASN A 127 -41.87 21.84 7.68
C ASN A 127 -40.67 20.98 8.10
N CYS A 128 -39.59 21.00 7.32
CA CYS A 128 -38.33 20.30 7.63
C CYS A 128 -37.44 21.03 8.66
N SER A 129 -37.83 22.22 9.13
CA SER A 129 -36.94 23.10 9.92
C SER A 129 -36.37 22.45 11.18
N SER A 130 -37.17 21.65 11.90
CA SER A 130 -36.74 20.95 13.12
C SER A 130 -35.72 19.82 12.87
N GLN A 131 -35.68 19.26 11.66
CA GLN A 131 -34.68 18.29 11.21
C GLN A 131 -33.41 19.00 10.74
N LEU A 132 -33.55 20.06 9.93
CA LEU A 132 -32.45 20.88 9.42
C LEU A 132 -31.65 21.56 10.56
N GLN A 133 -32.32 22.01 11.62
CA GLN A 133 -31.68 22.52 12.84
C GLN A 133 -30.83 21.47 13.59
N GLN A 134 -31.09 20.18 13.40
CA GLN A 134 -30.26 19.12 14.00
C GLN A 134 -28.94 18.94 13.24
N TRP A 135 -28.89 19.27 11.94
CA TRP A 135 -27.66 19.17 11.15
C TRP A 135 -26.58 20.11 11.70
N GLN A 136 -26.98 21.29 12.20
CA GLN A 136 -26.10 22.24 12.90
C GLN A 136 -25.31 21.60 14.05
N LYS A 137 -25.92 20.66 14.79
CA LYS A 137 -25.28 19.99 15.95
C LYS A 137 -24.15 19.04 15.56
N SER A 138 -24.11 18.63 14.29
CA SER A 138 -23.06 17.77 13.74
C SER A 138 -21.89 18.56 13.11
N LEU A 139 -22.14 19.81 12.70
CA LEU A 139 -21.12 20.73 12.20
C LEU A 139 -20.32 21.37 13.35
N ILE A 140 -19.12 21.85 13.03
CA ILE A 140 -18.41 22.81 13.89
C ILE A 140 -19.08 24.19 13.81
N LYS A 141 -18.71 25.11 14.73
CA LYS A 141 -19.10 26.51 14.63
C LYS A 141 -18.56 27.11 13.32
N ASN A 142 -19.44 27.67 12.51
CA ASN A 142 -19.19 28.16 11.15
C ASN A 142 -18.80 27.05 10.14
N GLY A 143 -19.24 25.80 10.34
CA GLY A 143 -19.10 24.75 9.33
C GLY A 143 -19.96 25.00 8.09
N ASP A 144 -19.58 24.36 6.98
CA ASP A 144 -20.14 24.63 5.65
C ASP A 144 -21.12 23.56 5.15
N ILE A 145 -22.09 23.94 4.31
CA ILE A 145 -22.97 23.05 3.56
C ILE A 145 -22.83 23.34 2.06
N LEU A 146 -22.38 22.35 1.28
CA LEU A 146 -22.24 22.46 -0.18
C LEU A 146 -23.37 21.69 -0.87
N LEU A 147 -24.21 22.38 -1.64
CA LEU A 147 -25.29 21.79 -2.44
C LEU A 147 -24.79 21.61 -3.88
N VAL A 148 -24.41 20.37 -4.20
CA VAL A 148 -23.81 19.98 -5.48
C VAL A 148 -24.92 19.45 -6.38
N ALA A 149 -25.60 20.35 -7.07
CA ALA A 149 -26.82 20.08 -7.82
C ALA A 149 -27.06 21.21 -8.85
N CYS A 150 -27.75 20.95 -9.97
CA CYS A 150 -28.00 21.98 -10.98
C CYS A 150 -28.84 23.14 -10.41
N SER A 151 -28.42 24.38 -10.69
CA SER A 151 -29.25 25.59 -10.70
C SER A 151 -29.99 25.92 -9.40
N VAL A 152 -29.65 25.31 -8.26
CA VAL A 152 -30.36 25.48 -6.99
C VAL A 152 -30.40 26.94 -6.54
N ALA A 153 -29.34 27.70 -6.81
CA ALA A 153 -29.22 29.12 -6.50
C ALA A 153 -29.54 30.06 -7.68
N ALA A 154 -30.08 29.53 -8.79
CA ALA A 154 -30.43 30.32 -9.96
C ALA A 154 -31.58 31.29 -9.66
N GLY A 155 -31.46 32.52 -10.19
CA GLY A 155 -32.44 33.58 -10.04
C GLY A 155 -32.69 34.02 -8.58
N GLU A 156 -33.75 34.80 -8.40
CA GLU A 156 -34.11 35.32 -7.07
C GLU A 156 -34.69 34.23 -6.17
N THR A 157 -35.43 33.27 -6.72
CA THR A 157 -35.97 32.11 -6.00
C THR A 157 -34.85 31.30 -5.33
N GLY A 158 -33.79 30.95 -6.08
CA GLY A 158 -32.65 30.20 -5.55
C GLY A 158 -31.89 30.93 -4.45
N ARG A 159 -31.67 32.24 -4.61
CA ARG A 159 -31.02 33.08 -3.61
C ARG A 159 -31.79 33.17 -2.30
N ASN A 160 -33.13 33.30 -2.36
CA ASN A 160 -33.96 33.33 -1.17
C ASN A 160 -34.03 31.95 -0.47
N PHE A 161 -34.09 30.85 -1.22
CA PHE A 161 -34.00 29.50 -0.68
C PHE A 161 -32.69 29.26 0.10
N LEU A 162 -31.54 29.67 -0.46
CA LEU A 162 -30.24 29.60 0.23
C LEU A 162 -30.22 30.43 1.53
N GLN A 163 -30.79 31.63 1.54
CA GLN A 163 -30.88 32.47 2.74
C GLN A 163 -31.77 31.84 3.83
N GLN A 164 -32.91 31.24 3.45
CA GLN A 164 -33.79 30.51 4.37
C GLN A 164 -33.07 29.29 4.98
N LEU A 165 -32.41 28.48 4.15
CA LEU A 165 -31.67 27.30 4.60
C LEU A 165 -30.51 27.67 5.54
N ARG A 166 -29.79 28.76 5.25
CA ARG A 166 -28.75 29.32 6.13
C ARG A 166 -29.32 29.78 7.47
N LYS A 167 -30.47 30.47 7.47
CA LYS A 167 -31.14 30.93 8.69
C LYS A 167 -31.60 29.78 9.60
N ILE A 168 -31.95 28.64 9.01
CA ILE A 168 -32.43 27.44 9.73
C ILE A 168 -31.27 26.55 10.21
N THR A 169 -30.23 26.36 9.39
CA THR A 169 -29.09 25.48 9.71
C THR A 169 -27.96 26.19 10.46
N GLY A 170 -27.87 27.51 10.39
CA GLY A 170 -26.76 28.29 10.98
C GLY A 170 -25.38 28.06 10.34
N ALA A 171 -25.31 27.32 9.23
CA ALA A 171 -24.10 27.05 8.46
C ALA A 171 -23.81 28.15 7.43
N ASN A 172 -22.61 28.18 6.83
CA ASN A 172 -22.44 28.83 5.53
C ASN A 172 -22.90 27.87 4.42
N ILE A 173 -23.42 28.39 3.32
CA ILE A 173 -23.95 27.56 2.23
C ILE A 173 -23.38 27.99 0.88
N ALA A 174 -23.00 27.04 0.03
CA ALA A 174 -22.67 27.28 -1.38
C ALA A 174 -23.51 26.37 -2.29
N ALA A 175 -23.96 26.89 -3.43
CA ALA A 175 -24.66 26.12 -4.46
C ALA A 175 -24.46 26.75 -5.85
N SER A 176 -24.69 25.96 -6.91
CA SER A 176 -24.60 26.43 -8.30
C SER A 176 -25.84 27.22 -8.74
N ALA A 177 -25.62 28.20 -9.63
CA ALA A 177 -26.65 28.93 -10.37
C ALA A 177 -26.81 28.48 -11.84
N ASN A 178 -26.07 27.46 -12.29
CA ASN A 178 -26.01 26.97 -13.66
C ASN A 178 -26.23 25.44 -13.74
N LEU A 179 -25.78 24.74 -14.78
CA LEU A 179 -25.77 23.27 -14.77
C LEU A 179 -24.55 22.75 -13.99
N THR A 180 -24.75 21.95 -12.95
CA THR A 180 -23.64 21.29 -12.24
C THR A 180 -23.32 19.96 -12.93
N GLY A 181 -22.07 19.72 -13.32
CA GLY A 181 -21.59 18.47 -13.90
C GLY A 181 -20.62 18.67 -15.07
N SER A 182 -20.91 17.99 -16.18
CA SER A 182 -19.98 17.82 -17.31
C SER A 182 -19.81 19.08 -18.16
N ALA A 183 -18.55 19.52 -18.31
CA ALA A 183 -18.15 20.60 -19.22
C ALA A 183 -18.55 20.34 -20.69
N ALA A 184 -18.60 19.07 -21.11
CA ALA A 184 -19.05 18.69 -22.44
C ALA A 184 -20.56 18.93 -22.68
N LYS A 185 -21.35 19.04 -21.61
CA LYS A 185 -22.80 19.29 -21.62
C LYS A 185 -23.17 20.71 -21.15
N GLY A 186 -22.19 21.62 -21.10
CA GLY A 186 -22.41 23.02 -20.72
C GLY A 186 -22.63 23.25 -19.22
N GLY A 187 -22.27 22.28 -18.38
CA GLY A 187 -22.20 22.45 -16.93
C GLY A 187 -20.77 22.49 -16.40
N ASP A 188 -20.61 22.81 -15.12
CA ASP A 188 -19.31 22.81 -14.44
C ASP A 188 -19.43 22.37 -12.97
N TRP A 189 -18.35 22.52 -12.19
CA TRP A 189 -18.32 22.12 -10.77
C TRP A 189 -18.08 23.31 -9.82
N GLU A 190 -18.32 24.54 -10.28
CA GLU A 190 -18.30 25.72 -9.43
C GLU A 190 -19.65 25.90 -8.70
N LEU A 191 -19.60 26.44 -7.48
CA LEU A 191 -20.78 26.77 -6.68
C LEU A 191 -20.78 28.30 -6.51
N GLU A 192 -21.24 29.01 -7.54
CA GLU A 192 -20.94 30.44 -7.70
C GLU A 192 -21.74 31.34 -6.72
N VAL A 193 -22.80 30.81 -6.10
CA VAL A 193 -23.62 31.54 -5.13
C VAL A 193 -23.34 31.03 -3.73
N VAL A 194 -22.77 31.92 -2.91
CA VAL A 194 -22.39 31.65 -1.53
C VAL A 194 -23.17 32.54 -0.57
N ALA A 195 -23.69 31.93 0.50
CA ALA A 195 -24.33 32.58 1.63
C ALA A 195 -23.48 32.36 2.89
N GLY A 196 -22.63 33.34 3.23
CA GLY A 196 -21.67 33.25 4.32
C GLY A 196 -20.22 33.14 3.85
N GLU A 197 -19.33 32.69 4.71
CA GLU A 197 -17.89 32.51 4.43
C GLU A 197 -17.58 31.02 4.25
N VAL A 198 -17.93 30.44 3.09
CA VAL A 198 -17.59 29.05 2.78
C VAL A 198 -16.09 28.93 2.49
N THR A 199 -15.45 27.93 3.12
CA THR A 199 -14.01 27.65 3.00
C THR A 199 -13.72 26.19 2.61
N ALA A 200 -14.69 25.29 2.76
CA ALA A 200 -14.56 23.90 2.36
C ALA A 200 -14.56 23.71 0.83
N CYS A 201 -13.71 22.80 0.34
CA CYS A 201 -13.65 22.39 -1.06
C CYS A 201 -14.53 21.17 -1.33
N LEU A 202 -14.90 20.93 -2.59
CA LEU A 202 -15.64 19.73 -3.00
C LEU A 202 -14.94 18.43 -2.54
N ALA A 203 -15.74 17.48 -2.06
CA ALA A 203 -15.33 16.19 -1.51
C ALA A 203 -14.74 15.22 -2.56
N PHE A 204 -14.73 15.58 -3.83
CA PHE A 204 -14.43 14.70 -4.95
C PHE A 204 -13.05 14.97 -5.57
N GLN A 205 -12.38 13.92 -6.02
CA GLN A 205 -11.11 13.97 -6.77
C GLN A 205 -11.36 14.61 -8.15
N THR A 206 -10.49 15.55 -8.55
CA THR A 206 -10.67 16.36 -9.76
C THR A 206 -10.84 15.49 -11.01
N GLN A 207 -10.04 14.43 -11.14
CA GLN A 207 -10.07 13.49 -12.27
C GLN A 207 -11.44 12.80 -12.43
N VAL A 208 -12.15 12.57 -11.32
CA VAL A 208 -13.47 11.92 -11.33
C VAL A 208 -14.57 12.91 -11.74
N LEU A 209 -14.42 14.18 -11.35
CA LEU A 209 -15.30 15.28 -11.78
C LEU A 209 -15.09 15.64 -13.26
N GLU A 210 -13.84 15.63 -13.73
CA GLU A 210 -13.46 15.84 -15.15
C GLU A 210 -13.95 14.71 -16.05
N ALA A 211 -13.89 13.46 -15.58
CA ALA A 211 -14.41 12.29 -16.29
C ALA A 211 -15.93 12.12 -16.17
N TYR A 212 -16.64 12.97 -15.42
CA TYR A 212 -18.08 12.82 -15.22
C TYR A 212 -18.86 13.30 -16.45
N SER A 213 -19.72 12.43 -16.96
CA SER A 213 -20.35 12.60 -18.28
C SER A 213 -21.78 13.15 -18.23
N PHE A 214 -22.30 13.55 -17.06
CA PHE A 214 -23.70 13.93 -16.86
C PHE A 214 -23.84 15.32 -16.22
N VAL A 215 -25.08 15.80 -16.06
CA VAL A 215 -25.41 17.04 -15.33
C VAL A 215 -26.56 16.78 -14.38
N LEU A 216 -26.51 17.36 -13.19
CA LEU A 216 -27.33 16.99 -12.02
C LEU A 216 -28.76 17.59 -12.05
N GLY A 217 -29.56 17.31 -13.09
CA GLY A 217 -30.89 17.94 -13.24
C GLY A 217 -31.85 17.27 -14.24
N THR A 218 -33.15 17.37 -13.96
CA THR A 218 -34.26 16.85 -14.79
C THR A 218 -34.42 17.64 -16.10
N LEU A 219 -34.71 16.96 -17.21
CA LEU A 219 -34.83 17.61 -18.54
C LEU A 219 -36.15 18.36 -18.73
N VAL A 220 -37.29 17.71 -18.46
CA VAL A 220 -38.62 18.33 -18.48
C VAL A 220 -39.47 17.79 -17.33
N ASN A 221 -40.23 18.68 -16.68
CA ASN A 221 -41.17 18.33 -15.63
C ASN A 221 -42.34 19.34 -15.66
N GLU A 222 -43.40 19.00 -16.39
CA GLU A 222 -44.58 19.86 -16.59
C GLU A 222 -45.84 19.09 -16.19
N THR A 223 -46.56 19.60 -15.19
CA THR A 223 -47.73 18.90 -14.65
C THR A 223 -48.94 19.05 -15.55
N PHE A 224 -49.03 20.10 -16.37
CA PHE A 224 -50.25 20.52 -17.08
C PHE A 224 -51.48 20.69 -16.18
N THR A 225 -51.29 20.86 -14.86
CA THR A 225 -52.38 21.09 -13.89
C THR A 225 -52.62 22.57 -13.59
N ASN A 226 -51.64 23.44 -13.91
CA ASN A 226 -51.71 24.88 -13.67
C ASN A 226 -52.51 25.61 -14.77
N ALA A 227 -53.02 26.81 -14.47
CA ALA A 227 -53.71 27.65 -15.45
C ALA A 227 -52.82 28.13 -16.61
N THR A 228 -51.50 27.91 -16.50
CA THR A 228 -50.44 28.42 -17.38
C THR A 228 -49.28 27.44 -17.49
N VAL A 229 -48.89 27.07 -18.71
CA VAL A 229 -47.67 26.30 -19.04
C VAL A 229 -46.51 27.26 -19.32
N THR A 230 -45.28 26.89 -18.93
CA THR A 230 -44.07 27.69 -19.23
C THR A 230 -43.05 26.87 -20.01
N GLY A 231 -42.59 27.38 -21.16
CA GLY A 231 -41.53 26.74 -21.95
C GLY A 231 -41.54 27.12 -23.43
N PRO A 232 -40.74 26.44 -24.26
CA PRO A 232 -40.72 26.55 -25.72
C PRO A 232 -41.79 25.64 -26.34
N TRP A 233 -43.04 25.78 -25.90
CA TRP A 233 -44.15 24.91 -26.32
C TRP A 233 -44.88 25.49 -27.55
N ILE A 234 -45.00 24.69 -28.61
CA ILE A 234 -45.87 25.00 -29.76
C ILE A 234 -47.16 24.21 -29.60
N TYR A 235 -48.29 24.89 -29.41
CA TYR A 235 -49.63 24.27 -29.30
C TYR A 235 -50.54 24.70 -30.45
N ARG A 236 -51.38 23.77 -30.93
CA ARG A 236 -52.56 24.09 -31.76
C ARG A 236 -53.75 23.19 -31.38
N GLY A 237 -54.90 23.83 -31.12
CA GLY A 237 -56.19 23.15 -31.05
C GLY A 237 -56.92 23.12 -32.40
N GLN A 238 -58.16 22.62 -32.36
CA GLN A 238 -59.04 22.43 -33.51
C GLN A 238 -59.13 23.68 -34.41
N ALA A 239 -59.01 23.49 -35.72
CA ALA A 239 -59.00 24.55 -36.74
C ALA A 239 -57.98 25.69 -36.50
N GLY A 240 -56.90 25.42 -35.75
CA GLY A 240 -55.85 26.39 -35.45
C GLY A 240 -56.23 27.45 -34.41
N ARG A 241 -57.36 27.28 -33.69
CA ARG A 241 -57.77 28.13 -32.57
C ARG A 241 -57.28 27.53 -31.25
N VAL A 242 -57.04 28.39 -30.25
CA VAL A 242 -56.97 27.98 -28.84
C VAL A 242 -58.40 27.83 -28.33
N TYR A 243 -58.70 26.77 -27.58
CA TYR A 243 -60.05 26.45 -27.13
C TYR A 243 -60.34 27.10 -25.77
N ASP A 244 -61.17 28.14 -25.75
CA ASP A 244 -61.80 28.69 -24.54
C ASP A 244 -63.21 28.07 -24.39
N PRO A 245 -63.53 27.38 -23.29
CA PRO A 245 -64.86 26.78 -23.07
C PRO A 245 -65.98 27.80 -22.74
N ASN A 246 -65.73 29.10 -22.67
CA ASN A 246 -66.70 30.11 -22.19
C ASN A 246 -67.58 30.70 -23.33
N PRO A 247 -68.92 30.51 -23.33
CA PRO A 247 -69.78 30.70 -24.51
C PRO A 247 -70.19 32.17 -24.84
N VAL A 248 -69.39 33.18 -24.48
CA VAL A 248 -69.83 34.60 -24.45
C VAL A 248 -69.44 35.42 -25.69
N PHE A 249 -68.47 34.98 -26.52
CA PHE A 249 -67.87 35.84 -27.56
C PHE A 249 -68.04 35.34 -29.02
N PRO A 250 -68.43 36.22 -29.98
CA PRO A 250 -68.59 35.86 -31.38
C PRO A 250 -67.26 35.71 -32.14
N ALA A 251 -67.29 34.95 -33.23
CA ALA A 251 -66.10 34.34 -33.83
C ALA A 251 -65.16 35.26 -34.64
N ASN A 252 -65.44 36.57 -34.75
CA ASN A 252 -64.68 37.54 -35.57
C ASN A 252 -63.75 38.49 -34.77
N THR A 253 -63.81 38.49 -33.44
CA THR A 253 -62.85 39.21 -32.56
C THR A 253 -61.95 38.27 -31.77
N GLN A 254 -62.17 36.95 -31.86
CA GLN A 254 -61.36 35.90 -31.23
C GLN A 254 -60.03 35.63 -31.97
N GLY A 255 -59.19 36.66 -32.05
CA GLY A 255 -57.79 36.57 -32.44
C GLY A 255 -56.94 37.29 -31.40
N ILE A 256 -56.21 36.53 -30.56
CA ILE A 256 -55.35 37.08 -29.52
C ILE A 256 -54.20 37.87 -30.18
N PRO A 257 -54.10 39.21 -29.97
CA PRO A 257 -53.03 40.00 -30.58
C PRO A 257 -51.67 39.56 -30.02
N GLY A 258 -50.90 38.84 -30.83
CA GLY A 258 -49.60 38.26 -30.45
C GLY A 258 -49.39 36.85 -31.00
N ILE A 259 -50.45 36.04 -31.16
CA ILE A 259 -50.32 34.68 -31.70
C ILE A 259 -50.32 34.73 -33.24
N THR A 260 -49.17 35.10 -33.80
CA THR A 260 -48.83 34.90 -35.22
C THR A 260 -48.01 33.62 -35.37
N ALA A 261 -48.00 33.01 -36.55
CA ALA A 261 -47.21 31.80 -36.80
C ALA A 261 -45.70 32.10 -36.81
N GLY A 262 -45.03 31.93 -35.67
CA GLY A 262 -43.58 32.01 -35.53
C GLY A 262 -43.13 32.25 -34.08
N THR A 263 -42.31 31.35 -33.55
CA THR A 263 -41.47 31.48 -32.33
C THR A 263 -41.90 32.50 -31.27
N LEU A 264 -42.62 32.03 -30.24
CA LEU A 264 -42.71 32.70 -28.93
C LEU A 264 -42.59 31.68 -27.80
N SER A 265 -41.68 31.93 -26.86
CA SER A 265 -41.80 31.36 -25.51
C SER A 265 -42.94 32.10 -24.81
N GLY A 266 -43.98 31.37 -24.40
CA GLY A 266 -45.23 32.01 -24.00
C GLY A 266 -46.12 31.15 -23.13
N VAL A 267 -46.73 31.81 -22.15
CA VAL A 267 -47.77 31.32 -21.26
C VAL A 267 -48.96 30.78 -22.07
N LEU A 268 -49.23 29.47 -22.03
CA LEU A 268 -50.47 28.89 -22.59
C LEU A 268 -51.64 29.18 -21.64
N PRO A 269 -52.67 29.96 -22.02
CA PRO A 269 -53.79 30.27 -21.14
C PRO A 269 -54.88 29.17 -21.17
N GLY A 270 -55.31 28.69 -20.01
CA GLY A 270 -56.59 27.99 -19.86
C GLY A 270 -56.59 26.53 -20.33
N LEU A 271 -55.92 25.64 -19.59
CA LEU A 271 -55.90 24.20 -19.84
C LEU A 271 -57.26 23.54 -19.53
N GLY A 272 -58.18 23.54 -20.51
CA GLY A 272 -59.45 22.81 -20.45
C GLY A 272 -60.58 23.44 -19.61
N GLY A 273 -60.30 24.48 -18.83
CA GLY A 273 -61.29 25.21 -18.02
C GLY A 273 -61.35 24.82 -16.53
N ASP A 274 -60.49 23.90 -16.09
CA ASP A 274 -60.40 23.46 -14.69
C ASP A 274 -59.70 24.51 -13.79
N ALA A 275 -59.89 24.37 -12.47
CA ALA A 275 -59.20 25.19 -11.49
C ALA A 275 -57.67 24.90 -11.46
N GLY A 276 -56.87 25.95 -11.25
CA GLY A 276 -55.42 25.83 -11.17
C GLY A 276 -54.98 24.84 -10.08
N GLY A 277 -54.17 23.85 -10.46
CA GLY A 277 -53.75 22.72 -9.64
C GLY A 277 -54.55 21.44 -9.88
N GLN A 278 -55.65 21.47 -10.65
CA GLN A 278 -56.54 20.31 -10.87
C GLN A 278 -56.74 19.95 -12.36
N GLY A 279 -56.24 20.76 -13.30
CA GLY A 279 -56.46 20.58 -14.74
C GLY A 279 -55.71 19.43 -15.41
N ALA A 280 -55.84 19.36 -16.73
CA ALA A 280 -54.98 18.64 -17.67
C ALA A 280 -54.92 19.45 -18.98
N LEU A 281 -53.87 19.24 -19.78
CA LEU A 281 -53.84 19.78 -21.13
C LEU A 281 -54.81 19.00 -22.01
N ARG A 282 -55.94 19.63 -22.34
CA ARG A 282 -56.93 19.11 -23.30
C ARG A 282 -56.46 19.34 -24.74
N LEU A 283 -56.31 18.25 -25.49
CA LEU A 283 -55.95 18.27 -26.91
C LEU A 283 -57.17 18.24 -27.82
N THR A 284 -58.22 17.47 -27.47
CA THR A 284 -59.54 17.53 -28.13
C THR A 284 -60.66 17.84 -27.15
N ASN A 285 -61.70 18.51 -27.64
CA ASN A 285 -63.01 18.53 -27.00
C ASN A 285 -63.79 17.25 -27.35
N ASN A 286 -64.87 16.98 -26.61
CA ASN A 286 -65.83 15.93 -26.96
C ASN A 286 -66.69 16.32 -28.17
N GLY A 287 -66.07 16.34 -29.34
CA GLY A 287 -66.67 16.66 -30.64
C GLY A 287 -66.02 15.84 -31.74
N SER A 288 -66.70 15.71 -32.88
CA SER A 288 -66.20 14.99 -34.04
C SER A 288 -65.40 15.92 -34.96
N ALA A 289 -64.54 15.32 -35.80
CA ALA A 289 -63.53 16.07 -36.56
C ALA A 289 -62.61 16.94 -35.68
N SER A 290 -62.30 16.48 -34.46
CA SER A 290 -61.43 17.19 -33.51
C SER A 290 -60.00 16.63 -33.56
N GLN A 291 -59.02 17.53 -33.61
CA GLN A 291 -57.59 17.22 -33.63
C GLN A 291 -56.84 18.22 -32.74
N GLY A 292 -55.84 17.74 -32.01
CA GLY A 292 -54.97 18.55 -31.16
C GLY A 292 -53.48 18.28 -31.42
N PHE A 293 -52.63 19.25 -31.07
CA PHE A 293 -51.18 19.19 -31.24
C PHE A 293 -50.45 19.98 -30.14
N ILE A 294 -49.42 19.38 -29.55
CA ILE A 294 -48.40 20.09 -28.76
C ILE A 294 -47.00 19.53 -29.05
N LEU A 295 -46.00 20.41 -29.17
CA LEU A 295 -44.59 20.08 -29.35
C LEU A 295 -43.73 20.84 -28.31
N TYR A 296 -42.79 20.15 -27.68
CA TYR A 296 -41.68 20.76 -26.96
C TYR A 296 -40.58 21.13 -27.96
N ASP A 297 -40.50 22.40 -28.39
CA ASP A 297 -39.67 22.84 -29.52
C ASP A 297 -38.19 23.10 -29.15
N ASN A 298 -37.69 22.45 -28.09
CA ASN A 298 -36.28 22.52 -27.67
C ASN A 298 -35.61 21.14 -27.82
N PRO A 299 -34.51 21.01 -28.59
CA PRO A 299 -33.84 19.72 -28.80
C PRO A 299 -33.26 19.14 -27.51
N ILE A 300 -33.37 17.82 -27.37
CA ILE A 300 -32.81 17.00 -26.30
C ILE A 300 -31.88 15.95 -26.91
N SER A 301 -30.69 15.76 -26.34
CA SER A 301 -29.73 14.71 -26.76
C SER A 301 -30.35 13.31 -26.68
N SER A 302 -30.13 12.48 -27.70
CA SER A 302 -30.49 11.05 -27.64
C SER A 302 -29.36 10.16 -27.12
N ALA A 303 -28.14 10.69 -26.99
CA ALA A 303 -26.94 9.93 -26.65
C ALA A 303 -26.98 9.32 -25.23
N ASP A 304 -27.79 9.92 -24.35
CA ASP A 304 -27.95 9.57 -22.93
C ASP A 304 -29.28 8.83 -22.66
N GLY A 305 -29.94 8.36 -23.72
CA GLY A 305 -31.26 7.76 -23.65
C GLY A 305 -32.34 8.74 -23.17
N LEU A 306 -33.59 8.27 -23.14
CA LEU A 306 -34.73 9.02 -22.62
C LEU A 306 -35.68 8.10 -21.85
N ARG A 307 -36.12 8.53 -20.66
CA ARG A 307 -37.35 8.05 -20.03
C ARG A 307 -38.38 9.16 -20.05
N MET A 308 -39.58 8.83 -20.52
CA MET A 308 -40.73 9.73 -20.56
C MET A 308 -41.87 9.08 -19.79
N THR A 309 -42.46 9.79 -18.82
CA THR A 309 -43.67 9.34 -18.11
C THR A 309 -44.75 10.42 -18.19
N PHE A 310 -46.01 10.02 -18.38
CA PHE A 310 -47.15 10.92 -18.35
C PHE A 310 -48.44 10.19 -17.95
N ASP A 311 -49.41 10.95 -17.46
CA ASP A 311 -50.82 10.53 -17.35
C ASP A 311 -51.57 10.90 -18.63
N PHE A 312 -52.42 9.99 -19.11
CA PHE A 312 -53.32 10.15 -20.24
C PHE A 312 -54.78 9.87 -19.84
N PHE A 313 -55.73 10.52 -20.53
CA PHE A 313 -57.17 10.31 -20.39
C PHE A 313 -57.86 10.31 -21.77
N ALA A 314 -58.70 9.31 -22.01
CA ALA A 314 -59.70 9.27 -23.08
C ALA A 314 -61.07 9.04 -22.46
N TYR A 315 -62.00 10.00 -22.61
CA TYR A 315 -63.31 9.88 -21.97
C TYR A 315 -64.42 10.71 -22.64
N GLY A 316 -65.67 10.38 -22.32
CA GLY A 316 -66.86 11.15 -22.67
C GLY A 316 -67.51 10.82 -24.02
N GLY A 317 -66.97 9.85 -24.76
CA GLY A 317 -67.40 9.54 -26.13
C GLY A 317 -68.89 9.21 -26.28
N SER A 318 -69.44 9.60 -27.43
CA SER A 318 -70.86 9.47 -27.77
C SER A 318 -71.18 8.21 -28.58
N THR A 319 -72.40 7.70 -28.47
CA THR A 319 -72.91 6.65 -29.37
C THR A 319 -73.04 7.14 -30.80
N PHE A 320 -72.49 6.40 -31.76
CA PHE A 320 -72.62 6.69 -33.19
C PHE A 320 -73.87 5.99 -33.75
N GLN A 321 -74.68 6.70 -34.53
CA GLN A 321 -75.87 6.13 -35.17
C GLN A 321 -75.61 5.95 -36.67
N GLY A 322 -75.33 4.71 -37.07
CA GLY A 322 -75.08 4.37 -38.48
C GLY A 322 -76.34 4.47 -39.35
N SER A 323 -76.15 4.55 -40.68
CA SER A 323 -77.24 4.60 -41.67
C SER A 323 -78.08 3.31 -41.75
N ASN A 324 -77.69 2.28 -41.01
CA ASN A 324 -78.39 1.01 -40.78
C ASN A 324 -79.24 1.01 -39.48
N ASN A 325 -79.30 2.13 -38.76
CA ASN A 325 -80.05 2.32 -37.52
C ASN A 325 -79.58 1.45 -36.33
N PHE A 326 -78.36 0.91 -36.41
CA PHE A 326 -77.66 0.30 -35.29
C PHE A 326 -77.05 1.41 -34.43
N ILE A 327 -77.13 1.29 -33.10
CA ILE A 327 -76.59 2.27 -32.15
C ILE A 327 -75.53 1.54 -31.32
N THR A 328 -74.27 1.69 -31.72
CA THR A 328 -73.13 1.27 -30.91
C THR A 328 -72.53 2.48 -30.20
N PRO A 329 -72.02 2.33 -28.97
CA PRO A 329 -70.94 3.17 -28.50
C PRO A 329 -69.77 3.10 -29.49
N GLN A 330 -69.11 4.22 -29.75
CA GLN A 330 -67.89 4.23 -30.56
C GLN A 330 -66.91 5.23 -29.93
N PRO A 331 -65.74 4.78 -29.44
CA PRO A 331 -64.72 5.68 -28.93
C PRO A 331 -64.11 6.53 -30.05
N GLY A 332 -63.37 7.59 -29.68
CA GLY A 332 -62.49 8.29 -30.63
C GLY A 332 -61.34 7.41 -31.14
N ASP A 333 -60.48 7.93 -32.01
CA ASP A 333 -59.26 7.21 -32.38
C ASP A 333 -58.26 7.17 -31.20
N GLY A 334 -57.79 8.33 -30.71
CA GLY A 334 -56.86 8.36 -29.56
C GLY A 334 -55.82 9.49 -29.54
N ILE A 335 -54.70 9.24 -28.86
CA ILE A 335 -53.50 10.12 -28.79
C ILE A 335 -52.27 9.38 -29.33
N SER A 336 -51.43 10.07 -30.09
CA SER A 336 -50.03 9.70 -30.28
C SER A 336 -49.09 10.54 -29.41
N PHE A 337 -48.24 9.90 -28.61
CA PHE A 337 -46.97 10.50 -28.19
C PHE A 337 -45.97 10.32 -29.33
N PHE A 338 -45.12 11.30 -29.60
CA PHE A 338 -44.13 11.20 -30.67
C PHE A 338 -42.75 11.75 -30.31
N LEU A 339 -41.73 11.18 -30.95
CA LEU A 339 -40.40 11.72 -31.10
C LEU A 339 -40.20 12.19 -32.55
N ILE A 340 -39.66 13.39 -32.73
CA ILE A 340 -39.21 13.92 -34.03
C ILE A 340 -37.71 14.20 -33.99
N ASP A 341 -37.06 14.20 -35.16
CA ASP A 341 -35.71 14.73 -35.30
C ASP A 341 -35.63 16.17 -34.77
N GLY A 342 -34.71 16.44 -33.85
CA GLY A 342 -34.58 17.73 -33.17
C GLY A 342 -34.23 18.91 -34.09
N THR A 343 -33.84 18.68 -35.35
CA THR A 343 -33.66 19.72 -36.36
C THR A 343 -34.98 20.20 -36.97
N ALA A 344 -36.08 19.45 -36.82
CA ALA A 344 -37.40 19.84 -37.30
C ALA A 344 -38.14 20.73 -36.28
N SER A 345 -39.04 21.58 -36.80
CA SER A 345 -40.01 22.36 -36.02
C SER A 345 -41.38 22.33 -36.73
N PRO A 346 -42.09 21.18 -36.70
CA PRO A 346 -43.44 21.09 -37.26
C PRO A 346 -44.40 22.01 -36.49
N THR A 347 -45.10 22.89 -37.21
CA THR A 347 -46.04 23.82 -36.58
C THR A 347 -47.44 23.24 -36.38
N ALA A 348 -47.70 21.99 -36.78
CA ALA A 348 -49.00 21.32 -36.70
C ALA A 348 -48.82 19.80 -36.71
N ALA A 349 -49.89 19.08 -36.31
CA ALA A 349 -50.00 17.64 -36.46
C ALA A 349 -50.01 17.19 -37.93
N GLY A 350 -49.73 15.89 -38.15
CA GLY A 350 -49.92 15.20 -39.41
C GLY A 350 -51.38 14.76 -39.65
N GLY A 351 -51.55 13.56 -40.21
CA GLY A 351 -52.83 13.01 -40.64
C GLY A 351 -53.93 13.02 -39.58
N PHE A 352 -55.14 13.31 -40.05
CA PHE A 352 -56.36 13.25 -39.25
C PHE A 352 -56.83 11.79 -39.02
N GLY A 353 -57.80 11.58 -38.13
CA GLY A 353 -58.42 10.27 -37.89
C GLY A 353 -57.43 9.28 -37.27
N GLY A 354 -57.51 8.03 -37.75
CA GLY A 354 -56.62 6.93 -37.38
C GLY A 354 -55.13 7.11 -37.73
N SER A 355 -54.71 8.30 -38.16
CA SER A 355 -53.29 8.69 -38.16
C SER A 355 -52.82 9.35 -36.85
N LEU A 356 -53.74 9.60 -35.90
CA LEU A 356 -53.51 10.19 -34.58
C LEU A 356 -52.69 11.49 -34.57
N GLY A 357 -52.66 12.23 -35.68
CA GLY A 357 -51.81 13.39 -35.86
C GLY A 357 -50.32 13.12 -36.03
N TYR A 358 -49.91 11.85 -36.20
CA TYR A 358 -48.52 11.45 -36.45
C TYR A 358 -48.29 10.93 -37.89
N ALA A 359 -49.13 10.01 -38.38
CA ALA A 359 -48.92 9.32 -39.65
C ALA A 359 -49.56 10.07 -40.86
N ASN A 360 -49.34 9.56 -42.09
CA ASN A 360 -50.04 10.03 -43.29
C ASN A 360 -51.53 9.62 -43.26
N PHE A 361 -52.42 10.51 -43.72
CA PHE A 361 -53.81 10.17 -44.02
C PHE A 361 -54.14 10.49 -45.49
N ASN A 362 -54.67 9.52 -46.23
CA ASN A 362 -54.99 9.65 -47.66
C ASN A 362 -56.08 8.65 -48.06
N THR A 363 -57.30 9.13 -48.29
CA THR A 363 -58.43 8.31 -48.74
C THR A 363 -59.14 8.96 -49.93
N PRO A 364 -59.90 8.23 -50.76
CA PRO A 364 -60.68 8.82 -51.85
C PRO A 364 -61.77 9.80 -51.40
N ALA A 365 -62.11 9.84 -50.10
CA ALA A 365 -63.17 10.67 -49.53
C ALA A 365 -62.68 11.99 -48.91
N PHE A 366 -61.38 12.13 -48.63
CA PHE A 366 -60.80 13.28 -47.93
C PHE A 366 -59.50 13.76 -48.58
N PRO A 367 -59.13 15.06 -48.47
CA PRO A 367 -57.83 15.53 -48.92
C PRO A 367 -56.68 14.78 -48.24
N SER A 368 -55.62 14.46 -48.99
CA SER A 368 -54.45 13.82 -48.39
C SER A 368 -53.70 14.79 -47.47
N THR A 369 -53.52 14.38 -46.23
CA THR A 369 -52.77 15.10 -45.19
C THR A 369 -51.47 14.34 -44.92
N PRO A 370 -50.29 14.94 -45.18
CA PRO A 370 -49.01 14.35 -44.82
C PRO A 370 -48.88 14.08 -43.32
N GLY A 371 -48.06 13.10 -42.95
CA GLY A 371 -47.68 12.87 -41.57
C GLY A 371 -46.79 13.96 -40.98
N LEU A 372 -46.50 13.84 -39.69
CA LEU A 372 -45.77 14.81 -38.90
C LEU A 372 -44.34 15.00 -39.43
N VAL A 373 -43.99 16.23 -39.79
CA VAL A 373 -42.67 16.58 -40.34
C VAL A 373 -41.58 16.36 -39.29
N GLY A 374 -40.56 15.58 -39.65
CA GLY A 374 -39.49 15.16 -38.75
C GLY A 374 -39.82 13.91 -37.93
N GLY A 375 -41.02 13.34 -38.03
CA GLY A 375 -41.45 12.16 -37.27
C GLY A 375 -40.44 11.02 -37.34
N TYR A 376 -39.96 10.57 -36.18
CA TYR A 376 -39.08 9.42 -36.05
C TYR A 376 -39.79 8.21 -35.42
N LEU A 377 -40.50 8.42 -34.31
CA LEU A 377 -41.25 7.38 -33.62
C LEU A 377 -42.60 7.95 -33.18
N GLY A 378 -43.69 7.26 -33.48
CA GLY A 378 -45.03 7.55 -32.97
C GLY A 378 -45.56 6.36 -32.16
N ILE A 379 -45.99 6.63 -30.94
CA ILE A 379 -46.59 5.66 -30.01
C ILE A 379 -48.04 6.07 -29.84
N GLY A 380 -48.93 5.39 -30.56
CA GLY A 380 -50.37 5.59 -30.51
C GLY A 380 -51.00 4.81 -29.36
N LEU A 381 -51.78 5.51 -28.55
CA LEU A 381 -52.73 5.01 -27.58
C LEU A 381 -54.09 5.05 -28.29
N ASP A 382 -54.52 3.90 -28.80
CA ASP A 382 -55.47 3.79 -29.91
C ASP A 382 -56.68 2.96 -29.46
N GLU A 383 -57.79 3.64 -29.19
CA GLU A 383 -59.03 3.06 -28.66
C GLU A 383 -59.77 2.30 -29.77
N PHE A 384 -60.02 2.99 -30.90
CA PHE A 384 -60.70 2.41 -32.06
C PHE A 384 -59.82 1.43 -32.86
N GLY A 385 -58.49 1.51 -32.72
CA GLY A 385 -57.54 0.56 -33.30
C GLY A 385 -57.06 0.89 -34.71
N SER A 386 -57.46 2.04 -35.23
CA SER A 386 -57.22 2.48 -36.61
C SER A 386 -55.75 2.85 -36.88
N PHE A 387 -54.96 3.20 -35.86
CA PHE A 387 -53.53 3.55 -35.98
C PHE A 387 -52.65 2.35 -36.35
N SER A 388 -53.11 1.11 -36.12
CA SER A 388 -52.38 -0.11 -36.50
C SER A 388 -52.49 -0.50 -37.98
N ASP A 389 -53.53 -0.05 -38.69
CA ASP A 389 -53.79 -0.45 -40.09
C ASP A 389 -52.78 0.12 -41.10
N ASN A 390 -52.49 -0.62 -42.18
CA ASN A 390 -51.52 -0.23 -43.21
C ASN A 390 -52.14 0.42 -44.46
N THR A 391 -53.42 0.82 -44.42
CA THR A 391 -54.05 1.58 -45.51
C THR A 391 -53.89 3.10 -45.33
N GLU A 392 -54.74 3.89 -46.00
CA GLU A 392 -54.78 5.37 -45.92
C GLU A 392 -53.46 6.12 -46.20
N GLY A 393 -52.56 5.56 -47.02
CA GLY A 393 -51.27 6.17 -47.34
C GLY A 393 -50.18 5.96 -46.28
N ARG A 394 -50.43 5.07 -45.31
CA ARG A 394 -49.47 4.56 -44.34
C ARG A 394 -48.74 3.35 -44.94
N SER A 395 -47.77 2.79 -44.21
CA SER A 395 -46.92 1.71 -44.72
C SER A 395 -46.62 0.64 -43.66
N GLY A 396 -45.84 -0.36 -44.04
CA GLY A 396 -45.44 -1.50 -43.20
C GLY A 396 -46.27 -2.77 -43.47
N PRO A 397 -45.88 -3.90 -42.86
CA PRO A 397 -46.69 -5.11 -42.87
C PRO A 397 -48.01 -4.85 -42.12
N ALA A 398 -49.08 -5.55 -42.50
CA ALA A 398 -50.28 -5.59 -41.68
C ALA A 398 -49.98 -6.38 -40.38
N PRO A 399 -50.55 -5.99 -39.22
CA PRO A 399 -50.40 -6.74 -37.98
C PRO A 399 -50.93 -8.17 -38.11
N GLN A 400 -50.27 -9.12 -37.43
CA GLN A 400 -50.60 -10.54 -37.51
C GLN A 400 -52.06 -10.81 -37.07
N PRO A 401 -52.82 -11.69 -37.77
CA PRO A 401 -54.19 -12.00 -37.40
C PRO A 401 -54.31 -12.44 -35.94
N ILE A 402 -55.39 -12.01 -35.26
CA ILE A 402 -55.67 -12.46 -33.90
C ILE A 402 -55.94 -13.98 -33.95
N PRO A 403 -55.23 -14.82 -33.17
CA PRO A 403 -55.45 -16.26 -33.18
C PRO A 403 -56.89 -16.61 -32.76
N PRO A 404 -57.61 -17.49 -33.48
CA PRO A 404 -58.94 -17.90 -33.10
C PRO A 404 -58.92 -18.72 -31.80
N LEU A 405 -59.98 -18.61 -31.00
CA LEU A 405 -60.18 -19.47 -29.83
C LEU A 405 -60.43 -20.93 -30.26
N PRO A 406 -60.07 -21.94 -29.43
CA PRO A 406 -60.20 -23.35 -29.80
C PRO A 406 -61.66 -23.76 -30.12
N GLY A 407 -61.97 -23.85 -31.41
CA GLY A 407 -63.29 -24.25 -31.93
C GLY A 407 -63.88 -23.27 -32.96
N ASP A 408 -63.42 -22.01 -32.98
CA ASP A 408 -63.95 -20.95 -33.84
C ASP A 408 -63.18 -20.84 -35.18
N PRO A 409 -63.84 -20.39 -36.27
CA PRO A 409 -63.18 -20.09 -37.55
C PRO A 409 -62.33 -18.79 -37.46
N PRO A 410 -61.29 -18.62 -38.29
CA PRO A 410 -60.49 -17.40 -38.30
C PRO A 410 -61.29 -16.16 -38.72
N VAL A 411 -61.20 -15.08 -37.95
CA VAL A 411 -61.83 -13.78 -38.26
C VAL A 411 -60.77 -12.80 -38.78
N SER A 412 -61.03 -12.19 -39.94
CA SER A 412 -60.08 -11.31 -40.62
C SER A 412 -60.35 -9.83 -40.35
N LEU A 413 -59.95 -9.32 -39.18
CA LEU A 413 -59.93 -7.87 -38.94
C LEU A 413 -58.91 -7.19 -39.86
N SER A 414 -59.37 -6.25 -40.67
CA SER A 414 -58.58 -5.56 -41.70
C SER A 414 -57.64 -4.53 -41.09
N GLY A 415 -56.52 -4.99 -40.52
CA GLY A 415 -55.48 -4.15 -39.91
C GLY A 415 -55.81 -3.65 -38.50
N TYR A 416 -57.05 -3.22 -38.23
CA TYR A 416 -57.47 -2.62 -36.94
C TYR A 416 -57.11 -3.44 -35.68
N ARG A 417 -56.64 -2.78 -34.63
CA ARG A 417 -56.32 -3.36 -33.30
C ARG A 417 -56.85 -2.45 -32.18
N PRO A 418 -58.15 -2.55 -31.83
CA PRO A 418 -58.76 -1.76 -30.76
C PRO A 418 -58.03 -1.93 -29.42
N ASP A 419 -58.18 -0.95 -28.54
CA ASP A 419 -57.56 -0.91 -27.20
C ASP A 419 -56.05 -1.21 -27.21
N SER A 420 -55.30 -0.67 -28.17
CA SER A 420 -53.89 -0.98 -28.35
C SER A 420 -52.93 0.17 -28.07
N ILE A 421 -51.73 -0.20 -27.61
CA ILE A 421 -50.54 0.62 -27.81
C ILE A 421 -49.90 0.17 -29.12
N THR A 422 -49.78 1.06 -30.10
CA THR A 422 -49.29 0.76 -31.45
C THR A 422 -48.11 1.68 -31.80
N LEU A 423 -47.03 1.09 -32.35
CA LEU A 423 -45.82 1.83 -32.73
C LEU A 423 -45.71 2.00 -34.25
N ARG A 424 -45.43 3.24 -34.66
CA ARG A 424 -45.08 3.61 -36.04
C ARG A 424 -43.72 4.24 -36.14
N GLY A 425 -43.03 3.89 -37.22
CA GLY A 425 -41.69 4.36 -37.53
C GLY A 425 -41.63 5.74 -38.15
N ASN A 426 -40.48 6.03 -38.75
CA ASN A 426 -40.10 7.37 -39.19
C ASN A 426 -40.73 7.81 -40.52
N GLN A 427 -40.68 9.12 -40.78
CA GLN A 427 -41.20 9.78 -41.98
C GLN A 427 -40.58 9.26 -43.28
N ALA A 428 -39.26 9.01 -43.32
CA ALA A 428 -38.58 8.53 -44.52
C ALA A 428 -38.95 7.08 -44.86
N GLY A 429 -39.31 6.27 -43.86
CA GLY A 429 -39.92 4.95 -44.01
C GLY A 429 -41.44 4.99 -44.27
N GLY A 430 -42.06 6.17 -44.42
CA GLY A 430 -43.49 6.30 -44.66
C GLY A 430 -44.37 5.95 -43.45
N TYR A 431 -43.88 6.18 -42.23
CA TYR A 431 -44.57 5.90 -40.97
C TYR A 431 -44.98 4.42 -40.83
N ALA A 432 -44.05 3.52 -41.16
CA ALA A 432 -44.28 2.08 -41.19
C ALA A 432 -44.79 1.53 -39.84
N PHE A 433 -45.75 0.60 -39.89
CA PHE A 433 -46.13 -0.20 -38.71
C PHE A 433 -44.91 -1.00 -38.21
N LEU A 434 -44.62 -0.91 -36.91
CA LEU A 434 -43.51 -1.62 -36.27
C LEU A 434 -44.01 -2.81 -35.43
N THR A 435 -44.90 -2.55 -34.47
CA THR A 435 -45.48 -3.54 -33.56
C THR A 435 -46.67 -2.95 -32.81
N ASN A 436 -47.48 -3.78 -32.15
CA ASN A 436 -48.53 -3.35 -31.23
C ASN A 436 -48.67 -4.33 -30.05
N ALA A 437 -49.26 -3.85 -28.97
CA ALA A 437 -49.75 -4.67 -27.85
C ALA A 437 -51.16 -4.22 -27.46
N ILE A 438 -52.02 -5.15 -27.04
CA ILE A 438 -53.35 -4.84 -26.52
C ILE A 438 -53.23 -4.47 -25.04
N SER A 439 -53.92 -3.42 -24.60
CA SER A 439 -54.00 -3.04 -23.19
C SER A 439 -54.84 -4.07 -22.42
N PRO A 440 -54.28 -4.75 -21.38
CA PRO A 440 -55.03 -5.74 -20.58
C PRO A 440 -56.26 -5.17 -19.85
N ILE A 441 -56.34 -3.84 -19.73
CA ILE A 441 -57.38 -3.09 -19.03
C ILE A 441 -58.12 -2.10 -19.94
N GLY A 442 -57.95 -2.19 -21.26
CA GLY A 442 -58.43 -1.18 -22.22
C GLY A 442 -57.66 0.14 -22.15
N ILE A 443 -57.87 1.01 -23.13
CA ILE A 443 -57.29 2.36 -23.21
C ILE A 443 -58.22 3.38 -22.52
N ASP A 444 -59.54 3.14 -22.49
CA ASP A 444 -60.56 3.97 -21.82
C ASP A 444 -60.89 3.57 -20.36
N ASN A 445 -60.39 2.41 -19.91
CA ASN A 445 -60.70 1.76 -18.62
C ASN A 445 -62.06 1.06 -18.49
N THR A 446 -62.68 0.67 -19.60
CA THR A 446 -63.62 -0.45 -19.61
C THR A 446 -62.87 -1.74 -19.99
N PRO A 447 -62.93 -2.82 -19.20
CA PRO A 447 -62.29 -4.07 -19.57
C PRO A 447 -63.02 -4.69 -20.77
N ALA A 448 -62.35 -4.67 -21.91
CA ALA A 448 -62.86 -5.12 -23.19
C ALA A 448 -63.14 -6.64 -23.22
N THR A 449 -64.39 -7.02 -22.97
CA THR A 449 -65.00 -8.14 -23.72
C THR A 449 -65.46 -7.63 -25.10
N ILE A 450 -64.58 -6.94 -25.83
CA ILE A 450 -64.81 -6.56 -27.23
C ILE A 450 -64.96 -7.86 -28.02
N ASP A 451 -66.12 -8.03 -28.66
CA ASP A 451 -66.30 -9.18 -29.53
C ASP A 451 -65.66 -8.90 -30.91
N PHE A 452 -64.39 -9.29 -31.03
CA PHE A 452 -63.62 -9.26 -32.28
C PHE A 452 -64.24 -10.10 -33.42
N ARG A 453 -65.36 -10.81 -33.19
CA ARG A 453 -66.13 -11.54 -34.20
C ARG A 453 -67.18 -10.68 -34.93
N ASP A 454 -67.56 -9.50 -34.40
CA ASP A 454 -68.54 -8.63 -35.06
C ASP A 454 -67.87 -7.63 -36.04
N PRO A 455 -68.14 -7.70 -37.36
CA PRO A 455 -67.62 -6.73 -38.34
C PRO A 455 -68.16 -5.30 -38.18
N ALA A 456 -69.15 -5.07 -37.30
CA ALA A 456 -69.59 -3.73 -36.90
C ALA A 456 -68.73 -3.11 -35.77
N PHE A 457 -67.78 -3.85 -35.20
CA PHE A 457 -67.05 -3.53 -33.96
C PHE A 457 -68.02 -3.22 -32.80
N ASN A 458 -68.60 -4.26 -32.19
CA ASN A 458 -69.56 -4.06 -31.11
C ASN A 458 -68.85 -3.71 -29.78
N PHE A 459 -68.65 -2.42 -29.53
CA PHE A 459 -68.22 -1.89 -28.24
C PHE A 459 -69.41 -1.91 -27.25
N ASP A 460 -69.78 -3.09 -26.74
CA ASP A 460 -70.92 -3.26 -25.80
C ASP A 460 -70.78 -2.45 -24.49
N ASN A 461 -69.57 -2.02 -24.14
CA ASN A 461 -69.30 -1.18 -22.97
C ASN A 461 -69.59 0.31 -23.29
N PRO A 462 -70.34 1.03 -22.44
CA PRO A 462 -70.49 2.48 -22.57
C PRO A 462 -69.19 3.20 -22.15
N PRO A 463 -68.63 4.10 -22.98
CA PRO A 463 -67.45 4.89 -22.65
C PRO A 463 -67.59 5.61 -21.31
N THR A 464 -66.52 5.60 -20.51
CA THR A 464 -66.50 6.34 -19.24
C THR A 464 -66.68 7.84 -19.49
N THR A 465 -67.52 8.49 -18.69
CA THR A 465 -67.65 9.97 -18.65
C THR A 465 -66.82 10.59 -17.52
N ASN A 466 -66.11 9.78 -16.73
CA ASN A 466 -65.31 10.21 -15.59
C ASN A 466 -63.81 10.23 -15.97
N ARG A 467 -63.24 11.44 -16.04
CA ARG A 467 -61.82 11.72 -16.30
C ARG A 467 -60.88 10.86 -15.46
N GLU A 468 -61.02 10.83 -14.14
CA GLU A 468 -60.10 10.07 -13.27
C GLU A 468 -60.29 8.55 -13.38
N ALA A 469 -61.48 8.08 -13.77
CA ALA A 469 -61.68 6.66 -14.10
C ALA A 469 -60.97 6.28 -15.40
N ALA A 470 -60.83 7.20 -16.36
CA ALA A 470 -60.12 7.00 -17.62
C ALA A 470 -58.58 7.12 -17.51
N LYS A 471 -58.02 7.29 -16.29
CA LYS A 471 -56.59 7.51 -16.11
C LYS A 471 -55.75 6.34 -16.62
N ARG A 472 -54.71 6.65 -17.39
CA ARG A 472 -53.63 5.74 -17.81
C ARG A 472 -52.29 6.39 -17.48
N SER A 473 -51.50 5.82 -16.57
CA SER A 473 -50.09 6.21 -16.39
C SER A 473 -49.23 5.40 -17.35
N ILE A 474 -48.36 6.06 -18.13
CA ILE A 474 -47.56 5.42 -19.18
C ILE A 474 -46.08 5.77 -18.96
N GLN A 475 -45.19 4.79 -19.19
CA GLN A 475 -43.75 4.98 -19.26
C GLN A 475 -43.21 4.50 -20.60
N ILE A 476 -42.40 5.34 -21.25
CA ILE A 476 -41.61 5.00 -22.43
C ILE A 476 -40.14 5.12 -22.01
N THR A 477 -39.32 4.10 -22.27
CA THR A 477 -37.86 4.17 -22.05
C THR A 477 -37.12 3.79 -23.33
N LEU A 478 -36.24 4.68 -23.80
CA LEU A 478 -35.31 4.46 -24.89
C LEU A 478 -33.88 4.44 -24.31
N ALA A 479 -33.23 3.28 -24.30
CA ALA A 479 -31.89 3.11 -23.78
C ALA A 479 -30.82 3.79 -24.66
N PRO A 480 -29.73 4.33 -24.07
CA PRO A 480 -28.70 5.02 -24.84
C PRO A 480 -28.01 4.11 -25.87
N PRO A 481 -27.44 4.67 -26.96
CA PRO A 481 -26.68 3.92 -27.97
C PRO A 481 -25.44 3.21 -27.43
N THR A 482 -24.98 3.57 -26.23
CA THR A 482 -23.81 3.05 -25.51
C THR A 482 -24.15 2.00 -24.44
N SER A 483 -25.42 1.65 -24.27
CA SER A 483 -25.85 0.63 -23.29
C SER A 483 -25.59 -0.80 -23.78
N ALA A 484 -25.69 -1.76 -22.85
CA ALA A 484 -25.60 -3.19 -23.17
C ALA A 484 -26.72 -3.68 -24.12
N THR A 485 -27.86 -2.96 -24.15
CA THR A 485 -28.99 -3.19 -25.07
C THR A 485 -29.24 -1.90 -25.89
N PRO A 486 -28.33 -1.57 -26.84
CA PRO A 486 -28.23 -0.23 -27.40
C PRO A 486 -29.46 0.15 -28.22
N ASN A 487 -30.03 1.32 -27.92
CA ASN A 487 -31.28 1.82 -28.51
C ASN A 487 -32.51 0.93 -28.23
N ARG A 488 -32.50 0.07 -27.20
CA ARG A 488 -33.69 -0.69 -26.80
C ARG A 488 -34.82 0.27 -26.42
N LEU A 489 -36.01 0.04 -26.96
CA LEU A 489 -37.22 0.80 -26.64
C LEU A 489 -38.19 -0.09 -25.88
N THR A 490 -38.63 0.33 -24.71
CA THR A 490 -39.74 -0.28 -23.99
C THR A 490 -40.90 0.70 -23.80
N VAL A 491 -42.14 0.17 -23.79
CA VAL A 491 -43.35 0.92 -23.44
C VAL A 491 -44.15 0.12 -22.42
N ALA A 492 -44.37 0.72 -21.26
CA ALA A 492 -45.06 0.14 -20.13
C ALA A 492 -46.29 0.97 -19.72
N LEU A 493 -47.30 0.27 -19.21
CA LEU A 493 -48.55 0.82 -18.70
C LEU A 493 -48.69 0.44 -17.23
N ASP A 494 -48.90 1.41 -16.36
CA ASP A 494 -49.19 1.21 -14.94
C ASP A 494 -50.59 0.59 -14.81
N LEU A 495 -50.66 -0.71 -14.50
CA LEU A 495 -51.90 -1.49 -14.55
C LEU A 495 -52.73 -1.38 -13.26
N ASN A 496 -52.13 -0.91 -12.17
CA ASN A 496 -52.76 -0.86 -10.84
C ASN A 496 -52.86 0.56 -10.24
N ASN A 497 -52.35 1.58 -10.94
CA ASN A 497 -52.24 2.98 -10.54
C ASN A 497 -51.37 3.24 -9.30
N ASN A 498 -50.35 2.41 -9.04
CA ASN A 498 -49.41 2.63 -7.93
C ASN A 498 -48.21 3.55 -8.29
N GLY A 499 -48.05 3.91 -9.57
CA GLY A 499 -46.97 4.78 -10.05
C GLY A 499 -45.63 4.07 -10.31
N SER A 500 -45.59 2.74 -10.22
CA SER A 500 -44.52 1.90 -10.77
C SER A 500 -44.83 1.48 -12.21
N PHE A 501 -43.85 0.83 -12.84
CA PHE A 501 -43.89 0.31 -14.21
C PHE A 501 -43.05 -0.97 -14.30
N THR A 502 -43.15 -1.82 -13.28
CA THR A 502 -42.21 -2.93 -13.00
C THR A 502 -42.91 -4.24 -12.71
N GLU A 503 -44.24 -4.27 -12.64
CA GLU A 503 -45.00 -5.47 -12.29
C GLU A 503 -45.25 -6.39 -13.50
N PRO A 504 -45.54 -7.69 -13.26
CA PRO A 504 -45.87 -8.65 -14.31
C PRO A 504 -46.95 -8.14 -15.27
N GLY A 505 -46.58 -7.97 -16.54
CA GLY A 505 -47.49 -7.55 -17.61
C GLY A 505 -47.61 -6.04 -17.80
N GLU A 506 -46.96 -5.20 -16.99
CA GLU A 506 -46.96 -3.74 -17.19
C GLU A 506 -46.14 -3.34 -18.42
N ASN A 507 -45.00 -3.99 -18.67
CA ASN A 507 -44.21 -3.76 -19.88
C ASN A 507 -44.84 -4.47 -21.09
N LEU A 508 -45.65 -3.72 -21.86
CA LEU A 508 -46.44 -4.24 -22.97
C LEU A 508 -45.64 -4.37 -24.28
N ILE A 509 -44.62 -3.54 -24.50
CA ILE A 509 -43.83 -3.54 -25.73
C ILE A 509 -42.33 -3.47 -25.41
N ASP A 510 -41.54 -4.29 -26.10
CA ASP A 510 -40.07 -4.30 -26.07
C ASP A 510 -39.54 -4.45 -27.50
N ILE A 511 -38.69 -3.51 -27.92
CA ILE A 511 -37.92 -3.58 -29.17
C ILE A 511 -36.42 -3.56 -28.78
N PRO A 512 -35.71 -4.70 -28.80
CA PRO A 512 -34.34 -4.82 -28.29
C PRO A 512 -33.31 -3.87 -28.92
N ASN A 513 -33.56 -3.37 -30.13
CA ASN A 513 -32.78 -2.29 -30.76
C ASN A 513 -33.67 -1.54 -31.76
N LEU A 514 -34.16 -0.36 -31.36
CA LEU A 514 -35.02 0.49 -32.21
C LEU A 514 -34.31 0.96 -33.48
N ALA A 515 -32.98 1.15 -33.45
CA ALA A 515 -32.23 1.59 -34.63
C ALA A 515 -32.24 0.56 -35.77
N THR A 516 -32.33 -0.74 -35.43
CA THR A 516 -32.49 -1.82 -36.39
C THR A 516 -33.92 -1.90 -36.93
N ALA A 517 -34.93 -1.68 -36.06
CA ALA A 517 -36.35 -1.77 -36.44
C ALA A 517 -36.86 -0.54 -37.21
N ASN A 518 -36.29 0.64 -36.96
CA ASN A 518 -36.81 1.94 -37.40
C ASN A 518 -35.75 2.85 -38.05
N GLY A 519 -34.56 2.32 -38.40
CA GLY A 519 -33.47 3.10 -38.95
C GLY A 519 -32.74 3.96 -37.91
N ALA A 520 -31.68 4.67 -38.34
CA ALA A 520 -30.77 5.34 -37.42
C ALA A 520 -31.45 6.38 -36.51
N ILE A 521 -31.09 6.34 -35.22
CA ILE A 521 -31.57 7.24 -34.16
C ILE A 521 -31.06 8.68 -34.44
N PRO A 522 -31.95 9.69 -34.53
CA PRO A 522 -31.57 11.10 -34.59
C PRO A 522 -30.69 11.51 -33.40
N ALA A 523 -29.64 12.31 -33.65
CA ALA A 523 -28.69 12.72 -32.60
C ALA A 523 -29.32 13.61 -31.51
N ASN A 524 -30.41 14.30 -31.84
CA ASN A 524 -31.29 14.97 -30.89
C ASN A 524 -32.73 14.67 -31.25
N PHE A 525 -33.60 14.61 -30.24
CA PHE A 525 -35.05 14.56 -30.38
C PHE A 525 -35.70 15.87 -29.96
N LYS A 526 -36.84 16.18 -30.56
CA LYS A 526 -37.92 16.90 -29.86
C LYS A 526 -39.07 15.92 -29.67
N PHE A 527 -39.97 16.20 -28.76
CA PHE A 527 -41.10 15.31 -28.47
C PHE A 527 -42.41 16.10 -28.35
N GLY A 528 -43.53 15.41 -28.43
CA GLY A 528 -44.84 16.02 -28.28
C GLY A 528 -45.97 15.01 -28.29
N PHE A 529 -47.19 15.55 -28.37
CA PHE A 529 -48.43 14.79 -28.42
C PHE A 529 -49.33 15.34 -29.52
N ALA A 530 -50.00 14.45 -30.24
CA ALA A 530 -51.11 14.80 -31.12
C ALA A 530 -52.29 13.87 -30.87
N SER A 531 -53.51 14.31 -31.17
CA SER A 531 -54.73 13.55 -30.90
C SER A 531 -55.75 13.69 -32.01
N SER A 532 -56.67 12.72 -32.11
CA SER A 532 -57.79 12.74 -33.05
C SER A 532 -59.01 12.01 -32.49
N THR A 533 -60.20 12.59 -32.66
CA THR A 533 -61.48 11.91 -32.38
C THR A 533 -62.06 11.18 -33.60
N GLY A 534 -61.52 11.42 -34.79
CA GLY A 534 -62.04 10.84 -36.03
C GLY A 534 -63.45 11.32 -36.35
N VAL A 535 -64.32 10.40 -36.74
CA VAL A 535 -65.76 10.67 -36.93
C VAL A 535 -66.57 10.56 -35.64
N ALA A 536 -66.01 9.91 -34.61
CA ALA A 536 -66.57 9.80 -33.27
C ALA A 536 -66.18 11.01 -32.41
N THR A 537 -66.40 10.94 -31.10
CA THR A 537 -66.12 12.03 -30.15
C THR A 537 -65.38 11.48 -28.94
N ASN A 538 -64.43 12.25 -28.38
CA ASN A 538 -63.77 11.95 -27.10
C ASN A 538 -63.01 13.18 -26.58
N PHE A 539 -62.95 13.35 -25.27
CA PHE A 539 -61.93 14.21 -24.63
C PHE A 539 -60.60 13.46 -24.58
N HIS A 540 -59.58 14.00 -25.23
CA HIS A 540 -58.20 13.52 -25.16
C HIS A 540 -57.35 14.51 -24.37
N GLU A 541 -56.79 14.08 -23.25
CA GLU A 541 -56.06 14.94 -22.31
C GLU A 541 -54.77 14.30 -21.76
N ILE A 542 -53.82 15.13 -21.32
CA ILE A 542 -52.58 14.69 -20.66
C ILE A 542 -52.24 15.51 -19.40
N ARG A 543 -51.59 14.89 -18.41
CA ARG A 543 -50.97 15.58 -17.25
C ARG A 543 -49.68 14.89 -16.79
N ASN A 544 -49.00 15.48 -15.81
CA ASN A 544 -47.85 14.89 -15.11
C ASN A 544 -46.73 14.40 -16.05
N LEU A 545 -46.42 15.17 -17.08
CA LEU A 545 -45.32 14.87 -18.01
C LEU A 545 -43.98 15.08 -17.33
N LYS A 546 -43.13 14.05 -17.39
CA LYS A 546 -41.74 14.09 -16.96
C LYS A 546 -40.86 13.47 -18.04
N VAL A 547 -39.72 14.09 -18.33
CA VAL A 547 -38.69 13.59 -19.25
C VAL A 547 -37.34 13.65 -18.55
N GLU A 548 -36.64 12.52 -18.57
CA GLU A 548 -35.37 12.28 -17.89
C GLU A 548 -34.38 11.60 -18.83
N THR A 549 -33.09 11.84 -18.61
CA THR A 549 -32.00 10.99 -19.08
C THR A 549 -32.11 9.58 -18.48
N VAL A 550 -31.54 8.57 -19.14
CA VAL A 550 -31.38 7.24 -18.54
C VAL A 550 -29.98 6.68 -18.80
N ASP A 551 -29.23 6.52 -17.72
CA ASP A 551 -28.04 5.67 -17.72
C ASP A 551 -28.32 4.32 -18.41
N ALA A 552 -27.30 3.80 -19.10
CA ALA A 552 -27.28 2.40 -19.49
C ALA A 552 -27.61 1.52 -18.27
N PHE A 553 -28.67 0.70 -18.38
CA PHE A 553 -29.29 0.01 -17.23
C PHE A 553 -28.23 -0.54 -16.25
N PRO A 554 -28.22 -0.09 -14.98
CA PRO A 554 -27.06 -0.26 -14.11
C PRO A 554 -26.77 -1.75 -13.86
N ALA A 555 -25.49 -2.12 -13.79
CA ALA A 555 -25.03 -3.52 -13.72
C ALA A 555 -25.46 -4.31 -12.45
N ASN A 556 -26.32 -3.73 -11.60
CA ASN A 556 -26.77 -4.28 -10.32
C ASN A 556 -28.26 -4.69 -10.39
N GLN A 557 -28.61 -5.60 -11.30
CA GLN A 557 -29.97 -6.12 -11.50
C GLN A 557 -30.08 -7.59 -11.05
N ALA A 558 -31.27 -8.19 -11.15
CA ALA A 558 -31.37 -9.65 -11.30
C ALA A 558 -30.99 -10.04 -12.73
N ASP A 559 -30.69 -11.31 -13.00
CA ASP A 559 -30.40 -11.86 -14.34
C ASP A 559 -30.79 -13.34 -14.31
N VAL A 560 -31.96 -13.71 -14.82
CA VAL A 560 -32.68 -14.95 -14.45
C VAL A 560 -32.54 -16.01 -15.52
N VAL A 561 -31.30 -16.43 -15.75
CA VAL A 561 -30.93 -17.44 -16.74
C VAL A 561 -31.66 -18.76 -16.50
N THR A 562 -32.39 -19.24 -17.51
CA THR A 562 -32.88 -20.61 -17.54
C THR A 562 -32.08 -21.43 -18.55
N ILE A 563 -31.56 -22.56 -18.09
CA ILE A 563 -30.83 -23.52 -18.91
C ILE A 563 -31.61 -24.82 -18.94
N LYS A 564 -31.77 -25.39 -20.13
CA LYS A 564 -32.34 -26.72 -20.32
C LYS A 564 -31.29 -27.67 -20.88
N SER A 565 -31.10 -28.80 -20.21
CA SER A 565 -30.26 -29.91 -20.63
C SER A 565 -31.08 -31.21 -20.73
N GLY A 566 -30.56 -32.19 -21.47
CA GLY A 566 -31.23 -33.45 -21.76
C GLY A 566 -30.58 -34.15 -22.96
N PRO A 567 -30.98 -35.40 -23.28
CA PRO A 567 -30.35 -36.19 -24.32
C PRO A 567 -30.43 -35.55 -25.72
N GLN A 568 -29.29 -35.41 -26.40
CA GLN A 568 -29.26 -35.07 -27.84
C GLN A 568 -29.69 -36.25 -28.72
N PHE A 569 -29.49 -37.49 -28.24
CA PHE A 569 -29.93 -38.71 -28.90
C PHE A 569 -30.70 -39.58 -27.92
N ILE A 570 -31.79 -40.22 -28.39
CA ILE A 570 -32.60 -41.11 -27.55
C ILE A 570 -32.98 -42.37 -28.33
N LYS A 571 -33.07 -43.51 -27.63
CA LYS A 571 -33.58 -44.75 -28.20
C LYS A 571 -35.10 -44.68 -28.36
N ASN A 572 -35.66 -45.35 -29.36
CA ASN A 572 -37.08 -45.27 -29.73
C ASN A 572 -38.09 -45.94 -28.75
N ALA A 573 -37.75 -46.08 -27.47
CA ALA A 573 -38.61 -46.69 -26.44
C ALA A 573 -38.31 -46.13 -25.04
N GLY A 574 -39.33 -46.09 -24.17
CA GLY A 574 -39.20 -45.64 -22.78
C GLY A 574 -39.64 -44.20 -22.58
N SER A 575 -38.77 -43.38 -21.99
CA SER A 575 -39.04 -41.98 -21.63
C SER A 575 -37.79 -41.13 -21.81
N ILE A 576 -37.97 -39.86 -22.16
CA ILE A 576 -36.90 -38.84 -22.13
C ILE A 576 -37.01 -37.99 -20.87
N THR A 577 -35.87 -37.67 -20.25
CA THR A 577 -35.79 -36.77 -19.10
C THR A 577 -35.00 -35.52 -19.47
N TYR A 578 -35.56 -34.36 -19.17
CA TYR A 578 -34.88 -33.07 -19.24
C TYR A 578 -34.61 -32.52 -17.84
N THR A 579 -33.53 -31.79 -17.70
CA THR A 579 -33.21 -30.98 -16.52
C THR A 579 -33.36 -29.51 -16.90
N ILE A 580 -34.02 -28.73 -16.03
CA ILE A 580 -34.28 -27.31 -16.21
C ILE A 580 -33.73 -26.60 -14.97
N THR A 581 -32.67 -25.80 -15.14
CA THR A 581 -32.04 -25.06 -14.06
C THR A 581 -32.25 -23.56 -14.30
N THR A 582 -32.89 -22.89 -13.33
CA THR A 582 -33.08 -21.44 -13.34
C THR A 582 -32.19 -20.83 -12.26
N THR A 583 -31.28 -19.96 -12.67
CA THR A 583 -30.24 -19.34 -11.85
C THR A 583 -30.38 -17.83 -11.91
N ASN A 584 -30.39 -17.15 -10.77
CA ASN A 584 -30.21 -15.71 -10.75
C ASN A 584 -28.71 -15.38 -10.72
N ARG A 585 -28.14 -15.01 -11.87
CA ARG A 585 -26.73 -14.58 -11.99
C ARG A 585 -26.51 -13.10 -11.63
N GLY A 586 -27.59 -12.35 -11.45
CA GLY A 586 -27.56 -10.94 -11.14
C GLY A 586 -27.12 -10.63 -9.71
N LEU A 587 -26.80 -9.36 -9.46
CA LEU A 587 -26.36 -8.86 -8.15
C LEU A 587 -27.53 -8.45 -7.23
N GLN A 588 -28.79 -8.62 -7.64
CA GLN A 588 -30.00 -8.39 -6.83
C GLN A 588 -30.94 -9.62 -6.86
N PRO A 589 -31.70 -9.89 -5.78
CA PRO A 589 -32.63 -11.02 -5.75
C PRO A 589 -33.79 -10.91 -6.77
N ALA A 590 -34.04 -11.98 -7.50
CA ALA A 590 -35.17 -12.11 -8.41
C ALA A 590 -36.43 -12.54 -7.66
N GLN A 591 -37.53 -11.80 -7.79
CA GLN A 591 -38.78 -12.08 -7.07
C GLN A 591 -39.81 -12.77 -7.96
N GLN A 592 -40.67 -13.61 -7.36
CA GLN A 592 -41.82 -14.26 -8.00
C GLN A 592 -41.48 -15.05 -9.27
N VAL A 593 -40.30 -15.72 -9.29
CA VAL A 593 -39.78 -16.40 -10.47
C VAL A 593 -40.67 -17.58 -10.85
N LEU A 594 -41.27 -17.52 -12.04
CA LEU A 594 -42.12 -18.56 -12.62
C LEU A 594 -41.30 -19.33 -13.66
N VAL A 595 -41.37 -20.66 -13.65
CA VAL A 595 -40.69 -21.54 -14.63
C VAL A 595 -41.72 -22.40 -15.36
N GLN A 596 -41.53 -22.56 -16.68
CA GLN A 596 -42.44 -23.25 -17.59
C GLN A 596 -41.66 -24.05 -18.66
N ASP A 597 -42.27 -25.07 -19.26
CA ASP A 597 -41.71 -25.82 -20.41
C ASP A 597 -42.84 -26.33 -21.33
N GLU A 598 -42.78 -26.11 -22.65
CA GLU A 598 -43.78 -26.68 -23.58
C GLU A 598 -43.39 -28.11 -23.99
N ILE A 599 -44.33 -29.05 -23.87
CA ILE A 599 -44.15 -30.41 -24.38
C ILE A 599 -44.20 -30.41 -25.92
N PRO A 600 -43.14 -30.88 -26.62
CA PRO A 600 -43.12 -30.94 -28.09
C PRO A 600 -44.29 -31.73 -28.66
N SER A 601 -44.82 -31.28 -29.79
CA SER A 601 -45.98 -31.91 -30.46
C SER A 601 -45.75 -33.39 -30.80
N GLU A 602 -44.50 -33.75 -31.07
CA GLU A 602 -44.00 -35.08 -31.39
C GLU A 602 -43.98 -36.04 -30.20
N LEU A 603 -44.05 -35.51 -28.98
CA LEU A 603 -44.16 -36.29 -27.74
C LEU A 603 -45.61 -36.40 -27.22
N LEU A 604 -46.57 -35.75 -27.88
CA LEU A 604 -47.99 -35.89 -27.57
C LEU A 604 -48.54 -37.18 -28.21
N PRO A 605 -49.22 -38.05 -27.44
CA PRO A 605 -49.89 -39.22 -27.99
C PRO A 605 -51.15 -38.81 -28.79
N ALA A 606 -51.64 -39.72 -29.64
CA ALA A 606 -52.85 -39.47 -30.40
C ALA A 606 -54.08 -39.24 -29.49
N PHE A 607 -54.85 -38.18 -29.79
CA PHE A 607 -56.07 -37.83 -29.06
C PHE A 607 -57.07 -39.02 -29.03
N PRO A 608 -57.72 -39.33 -27.90
CA PRO A 608 -57.86 -38.53 -26.68
C PRO A 608 -56.82 -38.80 -25.57
N ALA A 609 -55.70 -39.46 -25.87
CA ALA A 609 -54.68 -39.72 -24.84
C ALA A 609 -53.98 -38.42 -24.37
N VAL A 610 -53.50 -38.44 -23.13
CA VAL A 610 -52.70 -37.38 -22.49
C VAL A 610 -51.26 -37.91 -22.35
N PRO A 611 -50.21 -37.11 -22.60
CA PRO A 611 -48.83 -37.55 -22.43
C PRO A 611 -48.53 -37.95 -20.98
N VAL A 612 -47.71 -38.99 -20.79
CA VAL A 612 -47.21 -39.38 -19.45
C VAL A 612 -46.08 -38.42 -19.08
N VAL A 613 -46.39 -37.41 -18.28
CA VAL A 613 -45.45 -36.39 -17.80
C VAL A 613 -45.25 -36.54 -16.29
N ILE A 614 -43.99 -36.61 -15.86
CA ILE A 614 -43.58 -36.63 -14.45
C ILE A 614 -42.62 -35.47 -14.23
N ALA A 615 -43.07 -34.43 -13.53
CA ALA A 615 -42.27 -33.27 -13.16
C ALA A 615 -41.92 -33.32 -11.66
N SER A 616 -40.68 -33.00 -11.30
CA SER A 616 -40.29 -32.83 -9.90
C SER A 616 -40.90 -31.56 -9.28
N ASN A 617 -40.83 -31.44 -7.96
CA ASN A 617 -41.20 -30.24 -7.19
C ASN A 617 -42.63 -29.72 -7.46
N GLY A 618 -43.56 -30.61 -7.80
CA GLY A 618 -44.98 -30.27 -8.01
C GLY A 618 -45.29 -29.55 -9.32
N GLY A 619 -44.45 -29.68 -10.36
CA GLY A 619 -44.78 -29.18 -11.70
C GLY A 619 -46.05 -29.83 -12.26
N THR A 620 -46.90 -29.05 -12.90
CA THR A 620 -48.22 -29.50 -13.41
C THR A 620 -48.34 -29.30 -14.91
N TYR A 621 -48.77 -30.35 -15.62
CA TYR A 621 -49.02 -30.31 -17.07
C TYR A 621 -50.45 -29.84 -17.37
N SER A 622 -50.59 -28.89 -18.29
CA SER A 622 -51.87 -28.36 -18.77
C SER A 622 -52.16 -28.82 -20.20
N ASN A 623 -53.22 -29.59 -20.42
CA ASN A 623 -53.53 -30.13 -21.75
C ASN A 623 -54.11 -29.10 -22.74
N SER A 624 -54.54 -27.92 -22.26
CA SER A 624 -55.01 -26.82 -23.13
C SER A 624 -53.87 -25.92 -23.61
N THR A 625 -52.79 -25.81 -22.85
CA THR A 625 -51.62 -24.95 -23.17
C THR A 625 -50.35 -25.73 -23.45
N ARG A 626 -50.35 -27.06 -23.31
CA ARG A 626 -49.19 -27.98 -23.45
C ARG A 626 -48.02 -27.74 -22.49
N ASN A 627 -48.07 -26.70 -21.67
CA ASN A 627 -47.00 -26.37 -20.74
C ASN A 627 -47.03 -27.25 -19.48
N VAL A 628 -45.84 -27.59 -19.01
CA VAL A 628 -45.57 -27.92 -17.61
C VAL A 628 -45.21 -26.62 -16.89
N THR A 629 -45.91 -26.31 -15.80
CA THR A 629 -45.69 -25.09 -15.02
C THR A 629 -45.43 -25.44 -13.55
N TRP A 630 -44.41 -24.81 -12.97
CA TRP A 630 -44.05 -24.92 -11.56
C TRP A 630 -44.59 -23.75 -10.73
N SER A 631 -44.75 -23.96 -9.41
CA SER A 631 -45.10 -22.89 -8.47
C SER A 631 -44.03 -21.80 -8.45
N ARG A 632 -44.45 -20.52 -8.36
CA ARG A 632 -43.52 -19.37 -8.30
C ARG A 632 -42.56 -19.48 -7.12
N ILE A 633 -41.28 -19.30 -7.40
CA ILE A 633 -40.21 -19.14 -6.40
C ILE A 633 -40.36 -17.72 -5.82
N PRO A 634 -40.64 -17.53 -4.52
CA PRO A 634 -40.94 -16.20 -3.99
C PRO A 634 -39.77 -15.21 -4.12
N VAL A 635 -38.54 -15.69 -3.86
CA VAL A 635 -37.27 -14.99 -4.03
C VAL A 635 -36.21 -16.00 -4.46
N LEU A 636 -35.40 -15.65 -5.44
CA LEU A 636 -34.20 -16.38 -5.91
C LEU A 636 -33.00 -15.42 -5.81
N ASN A 637 -32.10 -15.68 -4.86
CA ASN A 637 -31.03 -14.76 -4.48
C ASN A 637 -29.85 -14.76 -5.49
N PRO A 638 -28.96 -13.75 -5.48
CA PRO A 638 -27.74 -13.74 -6.29
C PRO A 638 -26.93 -15.04 -6.16
N GLY A 639 -26.66 -15.69 -7.29
CA GLY A 639 -25.99 -17.00 -7.38
C GLY A 639 -26.87 -18.21 -7.05
N GLU A 640 -28.08 -18.02 -6.55
CA GLU A 640 -29.01 -19.11 -6.21
C GLU A 640 -29.59 -19.74 -7.49
N SER A 641 -29.73 -21.07 -7.46
CA SER A 641 -30.21 -21.86 -8.58
C SER A 641 -31.24 -22.89 -8.13
N VAL A 642 -32.39 -22.94 -8.79
CA VAL A 642 -33.40 -24.00 -8.59
C VAL A 642 -33.38 -24.91 -9.82
N THR A 643 -33.39 -26.22 -9.58
CA THR A 643 -33.36 -27.23 -10.65
C THR A 643 -34.59 -28.13 -10.57
N TYR A 644 -35.23 -28.32 -11.73
CA TYR A 644 -36.37 -29.19 -11.95
C TYR A 644 -35.99 -30.30 -12.94
N THR A 645 -36.68 -31.43 -12.85
CA THR A 645 -36.56 -32.54 -13.80
C THR A 645 -37.92 -32.86 -14.38
N MET A 646 -38.01 -32.95 -15.70
CA MET A 646 -39.24 -33.26 -16.43
C MET A 646 -39.02 -34.52 -17.28
N THR A 647 -39.68 -35.61 -16.90
CA THR A 647 -39.67 -36.88 -17.63
C THR A 647 -40.95 -37.02 -18.46
N VAL A 648 -40.80 -37.34 -19.75
CA VAL A 648 -41.90 -37.49 -20.71
C VAL A 648 -41.83 -38.89 -21.33
N GLY A 649 -42.92 -39.66 -21.25
CA GLY A 649 -43.03 -40.96 -21.91
C GLY A 649 -43.04 -40.82 -23.44
N LEU A 650 -42.23 -41.62 -24.14
CA LEU A 650 -42.13 -41.58 -25.60
C LEU A 650 -43.34 -42.25 -26.25
N PRO A 651 -44.07 -41.59 -27.18
CA PRO A 651 -45.24 -42.18 -27.81
C PRO A 651 -44.87 -43.32 -28.79
N PRO A 652 -45.70 -44.38 -28.90
CA PRO A 652 -45.49 -45.44 -29.88
C PRO A 652 -45.52 -44.89 -31.32
N GLY A 653 -44.46 -45.15 -32.09
CA GLY A 653 -44.35 -44.72 -33.49
C GLY A 653 -43.26 -43.70 -33.79
N LEU A 654 -42.47 -43.26 -32.80
CA LEU A 654 -41.22 -42.54 -33.07
C LEU A 654 -40.24 -43.44 -33.85
N ILE A 655 -39.74 -42.94 -34.98
CA ILE A 655 -38.80 -43.63 -35.87
C ILE A 655 -37.42 -42.97 -35.83
N SER A 656 -36.37 -43.76 -36.08
CA SER A 656 -34.99 -43.30 -36.19
C SER A 656 -34.87 -42.14 -37.20
N GLY A 657 -34.05 -41.13 -36.88
CA GLY A 657 -33.88 -39.90 -37.65
C GLY A 657 -34.96 -38.83 -37.45
N ARG A 658 -35.97 -39.04 -36.59
CA ARG A 658 -36.89 -37.96 -36.17
C ARG A 658 -36.22 -37.03 -35.17
N THR A 659 -36.47 -35.73 -35.30
CA THR A 659 -36.00 -34.69 -34.38
C THR A 659 -37.17 -33.95 -33.75
N PHE A 660 -37.06 -33.58 -32.48
CA PHE A 660 -38.01 -32.68 -31.79
C PHE A 660 -37.25 -31.75 -30.83
N THR A 661 -37.79 -30.58 -30.54
CA THR A 661 -37.16 -29.58 -29.67
C THR A 661 -38.09 -29.21 -28.53
N SER A 662 -37.63 -29.40 -27.29
CA SER A 662 -38.34 -28.99 -26.06
C SER A 662 -37.64 -27.77 -25.48
N ALA A 663 -38.40 -26.80 -24.96
CA ALA A 663 -37.88 -25.49 -24.56
C ALA A 663 -38.49 -25.00 -23.24
N ALA A 664 -37.63 -24.56 -22.33
CA ALA A 664 -37.98 -23.99 -21.04
C ALA A 664 -38.04 -22.46 -21.13
N SER A 665 -38.86 -21.83 -20.31
CA SER A 665 -38.82 -20.38 -20.09
C SER A 665 -38.96 -20.05 -18.61
N SER A 666 -38.44 -18.89 -18.21
CA SER A 666 -38.72 -18.30 -16.91
C SER A 666 -39.06 -16.82 -17.01
N TYR A 667 -39.75 -16.35 -15.99
CA TYR A 667 -40.22 -14.98 -15.83
C TYR A 667 -39.95 -14.55 -14.39
N ALA A 668 -39.54 -13.30 -14.15
CA ALA A 668 -39.36 -12.73 -12.82
C ALA A 668 -39.96 -11.33 -12.70
N ALA A 669 -40.41 -10.97 -11.49
CA ALA A 669 -40.94 -9.64 -11.17
C ALA A 669 -39.87 -8.63 -10.71
N THR A 670 -38.61 -9.06 -10.55
CA THR A 670 -37.47 -8.14 -10.51
C THR A 670 -37.02 -7.90 -11.94
N PHE A 671 -36.70 -6.65 -12.29
CA PHE A 671 -36.16 -6.31 -13.61
C PHE A 671 -34.88 -7.11 -13.93
N ASP A 672 -34.85 -7.64 -15.15
CA ASP A 672 -33.85 -8.55 -15.71
C ASP A 672 -33.36 -7.94 -17.05
N PRO A 673 -32.04 -7.73 -17.24
CA PRO A 673 -31.49 -7.07 -18.42
C PRO A 673 -31.47 -7.97 -19.67
N ASP A 674 -31.52 -9.29 -19.51
CA ASP A 674 -31.29 -10.25 -20.59
C ASP A 674 -32.43 -11.28 -20.68
N LEU A 675 -33.61 -10.79 -21.04
CA LEU A 675 -34.79 -11.60 -21.34
C LEU A 675 -34.59 -12.61 -22.50
N ALA A 676 -33.46 -12.56 -23.22
CA ALA A 676 -33.12 -13.59 -24.20
C ALA A 676 -32.61 -14.87 -23.52
N ASN A 677 -32.05 -14.80 -22.30
CA ASN A 677 -31.53 -15.95 -21.57
C ASN A 677 -32.58 -16.64 -20.66
N ASN A 678 -33.74 -16.01 -20.47
CA ASN A 678 -34.90 -16.59 -19.80
C ASN A 678 -36.00 -17.07 -20.78
N SER A 679 -35.86 -16.79 -22.08
CA SER A 679 -36.80 -17.17 -23.14
C SER A 679 -36.48 -18.51 -23.82
N GLY A 680 -37.50 -19.36 -24.01
CA GLY A 680 -37.40 -20.63 -24.74
C GLY A 680 -37.00 -20.53 -26.23
N SER A 681 -36.89 -19.30 -26.76
CA SER A 681 -36.37 -19.02 -28.10
C SER A 681 -34.85 -19.18 -28.25
N ASN A 682 -34.11 -19.27 -27.14
CA ASN A 682 -32.64 -19.34 -27.11
C ASN A 682 -32.13 -20.80 -26.98
N ALA A 683 -30.93 -21.05 -27.52
CA ALA A 683 -30.30 -22.38 -27.58
C ALA A 683 -29.87 -22.92 -26.20
N ILE A 684 -29.66 -22.07 -25.20
CA ILE A 684 -29.38 -22.53 -23.83
C ILE A 684 -30.67 -23.04 -23.14
N ASN A 685 -31.81 -22.41 -23.44
CA ASN A 685 -33.15 -22.71 -22.91
C ASN A 685 -33.82 -23.93 -23.58
N SER A 686 -33.28 -24.42 -24.70
CA SER A 686 -33.90 -25.46 -25.53
C SER A 686 -32.97 -26.66 -25.78
N VAL A 687 -33.55 -27.83 -26.03
CA VAL A 687 -32.84 -29.07 -26.39
C VAL A 687 -33.53 -29.71 -27.58
N THR A 688 -32.80 -29.87 -28.68
CA THR A 688 -33.20 -30.70 -29.81
C THR A 688 -32.67 -32.13 -29.61
N THR A 689 -33.58 -33.10 -29.64
CA THR A 689 -33.26 -34.53 -29.53
C THR A 689 -33.52 -35.24 -30.85
N THR A 690 -32.64 -36.16 -31.23
CA THR A 690 -32.79 -37.06 -32.38
C THR A 690 -33.09 -38.49 -31.91
N VAL A 691 -34.07 -39.16 -32.51
CA VAL A 691 -34.37 -40.57 -32.24
C VAL A 691 -33.39 -41.46 -33.01
N THR A 692 -32.85 -42.50 -32.36
CA THR A 692 -31.87 -43.43 -32.92
C THR A 692 -32.13 -44.87 -32.47
N ASP A 693 -31.48 -45.85 -33.12
CA ASP A 693 -31.65 -47.27 -32.83
C ASP A 693 -30.68 -47.80 -31.75
N ALA A 694 -29.62 -47.04 -31.42
CA ALA A 694 -28.65 -47.36 -30.37
C ALA A 694 -28.03 -46.09 -29.77
N VAL A 695 -27.74 -46.08 -28.47
CA VAL A 695 -27.12 -44.95 -27.74
C VAL A 695 -26.10 -45.42 -26.69
N ALA A 696 -24.98 -44.71 -26.57
CA ALA A 696 -23.92 -44.97 -25.59
C ALA A 696 -23.46 -43.66 -24.94
N ASP A 697 -23.52 -43.57 -23.60
CA ASP A 697 -23.08 -42.40 -22.82
C ASP A 697 -21.62 -42.60 -22.38
N LEU A 698 -20.66 -42.03 -23.12
CA LEU A 698 -19.25 -42.06 -22.79
C LEU A 698 -18.90 -40.89 -21.88
N ILE A 699 -18.48 -41.11 -20.63
CA ILE A 699 -17.99 -40.04 -19.74
C ILE A 699 -16.47 -40.04 -19.70
N THR A 700 -15.81 -38.87 -19.80
CA THR A 700 -14.34 -38.74 -19.79
C THR A 700 -13.82 -37.95 -18.60
N ILE A 701 -13.21 -38.64 -17.63
CA ILE A 701 -12.66 -38.07 -16.40
C ILE A 701 -11.13 -37.93 -16.51
N LYS A 702 -10.60 -36.75 -16.16
CA LYS A 702 -9.18 -36.40 -16.12
C LYS A 702 -8.74 -36.19 -14.68
N ASN A 703 -7.69 -36.88 -14.22
CA ASN A 703 -7.07 -36.61 -12.92
C ASN A 703 -5.57 -36.31 -13.05
N GLY A 704 -5.03 -35.60 -12.06
CA GLY A 704 -3.63 -35.21 -11.96
C GLY A 704 -3.39 -34.39 -10.67
N PRO A 705 -2.13 -34.14 -10.28
CA PRO A 705 -1.83 -33.31 -9.13
C PRO A 705 -2.10 -31.83 -9.44
N ALA A 706 -2.58 -31.07 -8.45
CA ALA A 706 -2.81 -29.63 -8.59
C ALA A 706 -1.50 -28.81 -8.61
N THR A 707 -0.42 -29.36 -8.03
CA THR A 707 0.92 -28.76 -8.05
C THR A 707 2.00 -29.82 -8.30
N ALA A 708 3.11 -29.42 -8.92
CA ALA A 708 4.33 -30.23 -9.04
C ALA A 708 5.55 -29.33 -8.89
N ALA A 709 6.66 -29.84 -8.35
CA ALA A 709 7.94 -29.12 -8.36
C ALA A 709 8.62 -29.32 -9.72
N ALA A 710 9.29 -28.30 -10.25
CA ALA A 710 10.10 -28.43 -11.45
C ALA A 710 11.09 -29.61 -11.31
N GLY A 711 11.22 -30.41 -12.38
CA GLY A 711 12.03 -31.64 -12.41
C GLY A 711 11.39 -32.88 -11.79
N SER A 712 10.29 -32.79 -11.02
CA SER A 712 9.62 -33.96 -10.45
C SER A 712 8.77 -34.72 -11.48
N SER A 713 8.42 -35.99 -11.20
CA SER A 713 7.55 -36.76 -12.09
C SER A 713 6.10 -36.28 -12.01
N LEU A 714 5.56 -35.77 -13.11
CA LEU A 714 4.17 -35.39 -13.28
C LEU A 714 3.43 -36.51 -14.02
N THR A 715 2.37 -37.04 -13.39
CA THR A 715 1.54 -38.11 -13.95
C THR A 715 0.07 -37.68 -14.04
N TYR A 716 -0.52 -38.01 -15.17
CA TYR A 716 -1.89 -37.72 -15.55
C TYR A 716 -2.63 -39.02 -15.86
N SER A 717 -3.85 -39.18 -15.35
CA SER A 717 -4.74 -40.27 -15.75
C SER A 717 -5.97 -39.76 -16.50
N LEU A 718 -6.45 -40.58 -17.43
CA LEU A 718 -7.71 -40.41 -18.15
C LEU A 718 -8.56 -41.66 -17.90
N VAL A 719 -9.84 -41.49 -17.61
CA VAL A 719 -10.77 -42.58 -17.36
C VAL A 719 -11.99 -42.35 -18.26
N ALA A 720 -12.20 -43.22 -19.23
CA ALA A 720 -13.35 -43.19 -20.13
C ALA A 720 -14.31 -44.33 -19.77
N THR A 721 -15.60 -44.01 -19.57
CA THR A 721 -16.61 -44.95 -19.10
C THR A 721 -17.83 -44.91 -20.00
N ASN A 722 -18.26 -46.04 -20.56
CA ASN A 722 -19.58 -46.15 -21.17
C ASN A 722 -20.62 -46.52 -20.10
N ASN A 723 -21.55 -45.63 -19.82
CA ASN A 723 -22.72 -45.83 -18.95
C ASN A 723 -24.01 -46.14 -19.74
N GLY A 724 -24.00 -45.99 -21.06
CA GLY A 724 -25.18 -46.16 -21.89
C GLY A 724 -25.64 -47.61 -22.02
N PRO A 725 -26.88 -47.86 -22.48
CA PRO A 725 -27.42 -49.21 -22.60
C PRO A 725 -26.79 -50.03 -23.74
N ASP A 726 -26.22 -49.38 -24.76
CA ASP A 726 -25.57 -50.04 -25.90
C ASP A 726 -24.03 -49.83 -25.88
N PRO A 727 -23.23 -50.71 -26.51
CA PRO A 727 -21.79 -50.52 -26.61
C PRO A 727 -21.39 -49.28 -27.44
N ALA A 728 -20.36 -48.57 -26.98
CA ALA A 728 -19.75 -47.46 -27.70
C ALA A 728 -18.76 -48.01 -28.74
N ALA A 729 -19.09 -47.90 -30.03
CA ALA A 729 -18.26 -48.39 -31.12
C ALA A 729 -17.15 -47.39 -31.50
N ASN A 730 -15.97 -47.91 -31.85
CA ASN A 730 -14.81 -47.14 -32.30
C ASN A 730 -14.41 -45.98 -31.35
N VAL A 731 -14.31 -46.25 -30.04
CA VAL A 731 -13.98 -45.22 -29.05
C VAL A 731 -12.55 -44.72 -29.25
N VAL A 732 -12.41 -43.46 -29.67
CA VAL A 732 -11.13 -42.75 -29.73
C VAL A 732 -10.96 -41.98 -28.42
N ILE A 733 -9.78 -42.02 -27.82
CA ILE A 733 -9.42 -41.23 -26.63
C ILE A 733 -8.21 -40.34 -27.00
N THR A 734 -8.24 -39.08 -26.57
CA THR A 734 -7.13 -38.12 -26.75
C THR A 734 -6.90 -37.29 -25.49
N ASP A 735 -5.73 -36.65 -25.39
CA ASP A 735 -5.43 -35.61 -24.40
C ASP A 735 -4.75 -34.42 -25.10
N SER A 736 -5.16 -33.19 -24.79
CA SER A 736 -4.46 -31.98 -25.20
C SER A 736 -3.58 -31.49 -24.06
N LEU A 737 -2.27 -31.73 -24.20
CA LEU A 737 -1.22 -31.16 -23.36
C LEU A 737 -0.61 -29.91 -24.03
N VAL A 738 0.24 -29.20 -23.30
CA VAL A 738 1.08 -28.15 -23.91
C VAL A 738 2.07 -28.78 -24.93
N PRO A 739 2.36 -28.11 -26.07
CA PRO A 739 3.42 -28.54 -26.98
C PRO A 739 4.82 -28.48 -26.35
N GLY A 740 5.78 -29.19 -26.93
CA GLY A 740 7.19 -29.12 -26.57
C GLY A 740 7.61 -29.86 -25.28
N LEU A 741 6.76 -30.73 -24.72
CA LEU A 741 7.16 -31.58 -23.59
C LEU A 741 8.18 -32.64 -24.02
N ILE A 742 9.13 -32.95 -23.14
CA ILE A 742 10.22 -33.90 -23.39
C ILE A 742 10.07 -35.10 -22.46
N GLY A 743 10.31 -36.31 -22.97
CA GLY A 743 10.25 -37.54 -22.18
C GLY A 743 8.83 -38.00 -21.82
N VAL A 744 7.83 -37.65 -22.64
CA VAL A 744 6.43 -38.05 -22.43
C VAL A 744 6.26 -39.56 -22.69
N SER A 745 5.97 -40.30 -21.62
CA SER A 745 5.56 -41.70 -21.64
C SER A 745 4.04 -41.79 -21.63
N VAL A 746 3.47 -42.64 -22.48
CA VAL A 746 2.01 -42.81 -22.67
C VAL A 746 1.64 -44.29 -22.59
N SER A 747 0.52 -44.61 -21.94
CA SER A 747 0.04 -46.00 -21.78
C SER A 747 -0.62 -46.56 -23.04
N ASP A 748 -0.86 -47.88 -23.06
CA ASP A 748 -1.71 -48.57 -24.04
C ASP A 748 -1.36 -48.35 -25.53
N GLY A 749 -0.10 -48.02 -25.83
CA GLY A 749 0.36 -47.72 -27.19
C GLY A 749 -0.09 -46.37 -27.73
N GLY A 750 -0.51 -45.44 -26.87
CA GLY A 750 -0.75 -44.05 -27.25
C GLY A 750 0.53 -43.30 -27.63
N VAL A 751 0.37 -42.24 -28.41
CA VAL A 751 1.48 -41.45 -28.97
C VAL A 751 1.26 -39.96 -28.66
N TYR A 752 2.31 -39.28 -28.19
CA TYR A 752 2.36 -37.82 -28.02
C TYR A 752 3.05 -37.16 -29.22
N ASP A 753 2.37 -36.20 -29.85
CA ASP A 753 2.98 -35.29 -30.81
C ASP A 753 3.49 -34.03 -30.11
N ALA A 754 4.82 -33.89 -30.03
CA ALA A 754 5.47 -32.74 -29.40
C ALA A 754 5.26 -31.40 -30.15
N ALA A 755 4.85 -31.42 -31.42
CA ALA A 755 4.59 -30.20 -32.18
C ALA A 755 3.18 -29.62 -31.92
N THR A 756 2.16 -30.48 -31.76
CA THR A 756 0.77 -30.06 -31.49
C THR A 756 0.36 -30.15 -30.02
N GLY A 757 1.11 -30.89 -29.19
CA GLY A 757 0.74 -31.18 -27.80
C GLY A 757 -0.31 -32.29 -27.66
N LEU A 758 -0.75 -32.91 -28.76
CA LEU A 758 -1.81 -33.91 -28.76
C LEU A 758 -1.28 -35.31 -28.40
N VAL A 759 -1.91 -35.95 -27.42
CA VAL A 759 -1.83 -37.40 -27.20
C VAL A 759 -3.01 -38.08 -27.87
N THR A 760 -2.75 -39.12 -28.65
CA THR A 760 -3.80 -39.98 -29.25
C THR A 760 -3.58 -41.44 -28.85
N PHE A 761 -4.64 -42.10 -28.38
CA PHE A 761 -4.62 -43.53 -28.05
C PHE A 761 -5.23 -44.37 -29.19
N PRO A 762 -4.80 -45.64 -29.36
CA PRO A 762 -5.44 -46.56 -30.31
C PRO A 762 -6.94 -46.72 -30.04
N ALA A 763 -7.74 -46.69 -31.11
CA ALA A 763 -9.19 -46.75 -31.02
C ALA A 763 -9.68 -48.11 -30.50
N ILE A 764 -10.64 -48.09 -29.58
CA ILE A 764 -11.27 -49.28 -28.99
C ILE A 764 -12.47 -49.64 -29.86
N ALA A 765 -12.39 -50.76 -30.61
CA ALA A 765 -13.40 -51.14 -31.59
C ALA A 765 -14.83 -51.22 -31.02
N SER A 766 -14.98 -51.67 -29.77
CA SER A 766 -16.23 -51.64 -29.02
C SER A 766 -15.95 -51.59 -27.51
N LEU A 767 -16.49 -50.59 -26.81
CA LEU A 767 -16.47 -50.48 -25.36
C LEU A 767 -17.88 -50.83 -24.82
N PRO A 768 -18.07 -52.01 -24.19
CA PRO A 768 -19.32 -52.34 -23.49
C PRO A 768 -19.50 -51.44 -22.27
N VAL A 769 -20.64 -51.58 -21.55
CA VAL A 769 -20.95 -50.79 -20.35
C VAL A 769 -19.90 -51.06 -19.25
N SER A 770 -18.87 -50.21 -19.21
CA SER A 770 -17.58 -50.49 -18.56
C SER A 770 -16.64 -49.27 -18.63
N THR A 771 -15.51 -49.36 -17.93
CA THR A 771 -14.52 -48.28 -17.81
C THR A 771 -13.14 -48.71 -18.31
N VAL A 772 -12.43 -47.82 -18.99
CA VAL A 772 -11.01 -47.94 -19.34
C VAL A 772 -10.17 -46.80 -18.75
N LEU A 773 -8.93 -47.12 -18.37
CA LEU A 773 -7.94 -46.20 -17.84
C LEU A 773 -6.82 -45.99 -18.87
N ARG A 774 -6.32 -44.77 -18.98
CA ARG A 774 -5.06 -44.41 -19.66
C ARG A 774 -4.20 -43.53 -18.76
N THR A 775 -2.89 -43.53 -18.96
CA THR A 775 -1.97 -42.63 -18.27
C THR A 775 -0.95 -41.98 -19.20
N ILE A 776 -0.50 -40.79 -18.79
CA ILE A 776 0.57 -40.00 -19.41
C ILE A 776 1.50 -39.54 -18.29
N SER A 777 2.81 -39.60 -18.48
CA SER A 777 3.81 -39.20 -17.48
C SER A 777 5.04 -38.54 -18.11
N PHE A 778 5.57 -37.50 -17.48
CA PHE A 778 6.78 -36.78 -17.90
C PHE A 778 7.41 -36.02 -16.71
N ALA A 779 8.61 -35.47 -16.88
CA ALA A 779 9.23 -34.60 -15.88
C ALA A 779 8.64 -33.18 -15.96
N ALA A 780 8.21 -32.62 -14.83
CA ALA A 780 7.62 -31.29 -14.71
C ALA A 780 8.58 -30.21 -15.25
N PRO A 781 8.24 -29.51 -16.35
CA PRO A 781 9.19 -28.67 -17.06
C PRO A 781 9.36 -27.29 -16.40
N ALA A 782 10.60 -26.89 -16.14
CA ALA A 782 10.93 -25.67 -15.39
C ALA A 782 10.63 -24.34 -16.11
N ASN A 783 10.29 -24.39 -17.40
CA ASN A 783 9.99 -23.24 -18.25
C ASN A 783 8.48 -22.95 -18.41
N PHE A 784 7.62 -23.71 -17.74
CA PHE A 784 6.17 -23.47 -17.69
C PHE A 784 5.75 -23.19 -16.25
N ASN A 785 4.87 -22.21 -16.03
CA ASN A 785 4.29 -21.93 -14.71
C ASN A 785 3.07 -22.81 -14.41
N ILE A 786 2.34 -23.21 -15.44
CA ILE A 786 1.15 -24.08 -15.37
C ILE A 786 1.20 -25.03 -16.57
N ILE A 787 0.86 -26.30 -16.35
CA ILE A 787 0.55 -27.27 -17.40
C ILE A 787 -0.95 -27.53 -17.39
N THR A 788 -1.60 -27.35 -18.54
CA THR A 788 -3.00 -27.75 -18.78
C THR A 788 -3.04 -29.07 -19.53
N SER A 789 -3.93 -29.97 -19.14
CA SER A 789 -4.17 -31.28 -19.75
C SER A 789 -5.68 -31.51 -19.85
N THR A 790 -6.19 -31.70 -21.07
CA THR A 790 -7.63 -31.84 -21.35
C THR A 790 -7.91 -33.14 -22.10
N ALA A 791 -8.55 -34.10 -21.42
CA ALA A 791 -8.94 -35.37 -22.00
C ALA A 791 -10.21 -35.23 -22.85
N ARG A 792 -10.30 -36.08 -23.87
CA ARG A 792 -11.53 -36.28 -24.67
C ARG A 792 -11.74 -37.75 -25.01
N SER A 793 -12.99 -38.16 -25.19
CA SER A 793 -13.31 -39.38 -25.93
C SER A 793 -14.52 -39.20 -26.84
N SER A 794 -14.67 -40.08 -27.82
CA SER A 794 -15.76 -40.04 -28.80
C SER A 794 -16.00 -41.42 -29.43
N SER A 795 -17.25 -41.76 -29.73
CA SER A 795 -17.64 -43.00 -30.43
C SER A 795 -18.41 -42.74 -31.72
N THR A 796 -18.51 -43.78 -32.57
CA THR A 796 -19.46 -43.79 -33.70
C THR A 796 -20.87 -44.26 -33.30
N THR A 797 -21.05 -44.81 -32.10
CA THR A 797 -22.38 -44.91 -31.47
C THR A 797 -22.79 -43.51 -31.01
N PRO A 798 -24.01 -43.02 -31.31
CA PRO A 798 -24.47 -41.70 -30.86
C PRO A 798 -24.49 -41.58 -29.34
N ASP A 799 -24.03 -40.43 -28.84
CA ASP A 799 -23.89 -40.15 -27.42
C ASP A 799 -24.89 -39.08 -26.96
N PRO A 800 -25.75 -39.38 -25.96
CA PRO A 800 -26.77 -38.43 -25.50
C PRO A 800 -26.23 -37.13 -24.88
N ILE A 801 -24.99 -37.08 -24.36
CA ILE A 801 -24.50 -35.97 -23.51
C ILE A 801 -23.04 -35.59 -23.84
N LEU A 802 -22.75 -35.27 -25.11
CA LEU A 802 -21.41 -34.90 -25.62
C LEU A 802 -20.55 -33.97 -24.73
N THR A 803 -21.14 -33.08 -23.92
CA THR A 803 -20.36 -32.19 -23.04
C THR A 803 -19.60 -32.91 -21.91
N ASN A 804 -19.89 -34.19 -21.65
CA ASN A 804 -19.20 -35.00 -20.64
C ASN A 804 -17.96 -35.75 -21.21
N ASN A 805 -17.68 -35.64 -22.51
CA ASN A 805 -16.53 -36.28 -23.17
C ASN A 805 -15.80 -35.44 -24.24
N ASP A 806 -16.39 -34.35 -24.74
CA ASP A 806 -15.76 -33.46 -25.73
C ASP A 806 -14.61 -32.59 -25.17
N GLY A 807 -14.32 -32.70 -23.86
CA GLY A 807 -13.28 -31.92 -23.17
C GLY A 807 -13.68 -30.49 -22.83
N SER A 808 -14.97 -30.14 -22.91
CA SER A 808 -15.53 -28.93 -22.32
C SER A 808 -15.26 -28.88 -20.82
N SER A 809 -15.02 -27.69 -20.26
CA SER A 809 -14.80 -27.49 -18.82
C SER A 809 -16.08 -27.59 -17.98
N THR A 810 -17.25 -27.50 -18.62
CA THR A 810 -18.57 -27.57 -17.98
C THR A 810 -19.54 -28.32 -18.87
N ASN A 811 -20.46 -29.06 -18.26
CA ASN A 811 -21.66 -29.55 -18.93
C ASN A 811 -22.55 -28.37 -19.40
N LYS A 812 -23.57 -28.64 -20.23
CA LYS A 812 -24.50 -27.59 -20.72
C LYS A 812 -25.18 -26.81 -19.57
N ASP A 813 -25.43 -27.45 -18.43
CA ASP A 813 -26.01 -26.82 -17.22
C ASP A 813 -25.02 -25.98 -16.40
N GLY A 814 -23.75 -25.89 -16.80
CA GLY A 814 -22.71 -25.17 -16.08
C GLY A 814 -22.05 -25.95 -14.94
N THR A 815 -22.46 -27.19 -14.66
CA THR A 815 -21.72 -28.06 -13.72
C THR A 815 -20.34 -28.37 -14.29
N ALA A 816 -19.30 -28.27 -13.47
CA ALA A 816 -17.93 -28.52 -13.91
C ALA A 816 -17.77 -29.97 -14.37
N THR A 817 -17.19 -30.17 -15.56
CA THR A 817 -16.63 -31.48 -15.88
C THR A 817 -15.33 -31.66 -15.10
N ASN A 818 -14.92 -32.91 -14.96
CA ASN A 818 -13.58 -33.26 -14.53
C ASN A 818 -12.71 -33.63 -15.75
N SER A 819 -13.03 -33.16 -16.97
CA SER A 819 -12.32 -33.53 -18.21
C SER A 819 -11.00 -32.78 -18.44
N SER A 820 -10.70 -31.77 -17.61
CA SER A 820 -9.45 -31.00 -17.68
C SER A 820 -8.79 -30.83 -16.31
N VAL A 821 -7.46 -30.77 -16.29
CA VAL A 821 -6.65 -30.51 -15.09
C VAL A 821 -5.61 -29.43 -15.41
N SER A 822 -5.47 -28.48 -14.48
CA SER A 822 -4.36 -27.53 -14.45
C SER A 822 -3.41 -27.87 -13.30
N THR A 823 -2.13 -28.06 -13.60
CA THR A 823 -1.07 -28.31 -12.62
C THR A 823 -0.13 -27.12 -12.58
N THR A 824 -0.08 -26.40 -11.45
CA THR A 824 0.89 -25.31 -11.25
C THR A 824 2.28 -25.89 -10.97
N ILE A 825 3.29 -25.42 -11.70
CA ILE A 825 4.67 -25.84 -11.51
C ILE A 825 5.36 -24.87 -10.55
N ALA A 826 5.76 -25.36 -9.38
CA ALA A 826 6.57 -24.62 -8.43
C ALA A 826 8.05 -24.65 -8.89
N PRO A 827 8.73 -23.48 -8.98
CA PRO A 827 10.14 -23.46 -9.34
C PRO A 827 10.99 -24.08 -8.24
N SER A 828 12.06 -24.80 -8.62
CA SER A 828 12.99 -25.42 -7.70
C SER A 828 14.43 -25.28 -8.20
N ALA A 829 15.32 -24.80 -7.33
CA ALA A 829 16.75 -24.63 -7.56
C ALA A 829 17.54 -25.50 -6.56
N ASP A 830 18.82 -25.80 -6.78
CA ASP A 830 19.65 -26.63 -5.89
C ASP A 830 21.02 -25.94 -5.73
N ILE A 831 21.23 -25.24 -4.61
CA ILE A 831 22.27 -24.21 -4.47
C ILE A 831 23.49 -24.72 -3.69
N VAL A 832 24.32 -25.47 -4.40
CA VAL A 832 25.57 -26.02 -3.85
C VAL A 832 26.59 -24.92 -3.59
N THR A 833 27.08 -24.82 -2.36
CA THR A 833 28.17 -23.89 -1.99
C THR A 833 29.44 -24.67 -1.64
N THR A 834 30.54 -24.34 -2.30
CA THR A 834 31.86 -24.93 -2.06
C THR A 834 32.89 -23.86 -1.70
N LYS A 835 33.89 -24.21 -0.90
CA LYS A 835 34.96 -23.30 -0.47
C LYS A 835 36.32 -23.99 -0.52
N THR A 836 37.34 -23.25 -0.94
CA THR A 836 38.74 -23.68 -0.96
C THR A 836 39.67 -22.58 -0.41
N GLY A 837 40.88 -22.95 0.00
CA GLY A 837 41.90 -22.05 0.54
C GLY A 837 43.13 -22.82 1.04
N PRO A 838 44.18 -22.12 1.51
CA PRO A 838 45.41 -22.75 2.00
C PRO A 838 45.19 -23.49 3.33
N THR A 839 45.91 -24.59 3.55
CA THR A 839 45.86 -25.39 4.80
C THR A 839 46.88 -24.92 5.85
N ALA A 840 47.94 -24.24 5.44
CA ALA A 840 48.97 -23.69 6.31
C ALA A 840 49.56 -22.38 5.74
N ALA A 841 50.09 -21.53 6.62
CA ALA A 841 50.77 -20.29 6.25
C ALA A 841 51.78 -19.82 7.32
N SER A 842 52.63 -18.88 6.94
CA SER A 842 53.50 -18.14 7.86
C SER A 842 52.80 -16.88 8.40
N PRO A 843 53.20 -16.38 9.59
CA PRO A 843 52.78 -15.08 10.10
C PRO A 843 52.94 -13.96 9.06
N GLY A 844 51.93 -13.09 8.94
CA GLY A 844 51.96 -11.95 8.00
C GLY A 844 51.83 -12.30 6.50
N ALA A 845 51.70 -13.58 6.12
CA ALA A 845 51.47 -13.96 4.74
C ALA A 845 50.08 -13.54 4.23
N ALA A 846 49.98 -13.19 2.95
CA ALA A 846 48.70 -12.94 2.30
C ALA A 846 47.98 -14.27 2.00
N LEU A 847 46.72 -14.38 2.42
CA LEU A 847 45.85 -15.54 2.23
C LEU A 847 44.70 -15.20 1.29
N SER A 848 44.20 -16.21 0.57
CA SER A 848 42.99 -16.09 -0.26
C SER A 848 42.13 -17.34 -0.15
N TYR A 849 40.84 -17.15 0.07
CA TYR A 849 39.82 -18.19 0.00
C TYR A 849 38.94 -17.96 -1.22
N THR A 850 38.58 -19.04 -1.91
CA THR A 850 37.69 -19.02 -3.07
C THR A 850 36.41 -19.77 -2.73
N ILE A 851 35.27 -19.10 -2.90
CA ILE A 851 33.91 -19.63 -2.71
C ILE A 851 33.29 -19.81 -4.10
N THR A 852 32.68 -20.95 -4.38
CA THR A 852 31.90 -21.15 -5.61
C THR A 852 30.51 -21.66 -5.27
N THR A 853 29.50 -20.89 -5.69
CA THR A 853 28.07 -21.18 -5.51
C THR A 853 27.48 -21.54 -6.88
N THR A 854 26.84 -22.70 -6.98
CA THR A 854 26.32 -23.26 -8.25
C THR A 854 24.84 -23.62 -8.09
N ASN A 855 24.03 -23.35 -9.11
CA ASN A 855 22.66 -23.85 -9.17
C ASN A 855 22.59 -25.12 -10.04
N ASN A 856 22.44 -26.29 -9.42
CA ASN A 856 22.22 -27.57 -10.10
C ASN A 856 20.73 -27.84 -10.39
N GLY A 857 19.82 -27.01 -9.89
CA GLY A 857 18.39 -27.27 -9.92
C GLY A 857 17.73 -26.87 -11.24
N PRO A 858 16.56 -27.46 -11.55
CA PRO A 858 15.92 -27.31 -12.86
C PRO A 858 15.47 -25.87 -13.16
N SER A 859 15.09 -25.10 -12.14
CA SER A 859 14.74 -23.67 -12.23
C SER A 859 15.88 -22.76 -11.81
N ALA A 860 15.84 -21.49 -12.22
CA ALA A 860 16.79 -20.49 -11.75
C ALA A 860 16.57 -20.09 -10.28
N ALA A 861 17.65 -19.75 -9.58
CA ALA A 861 17.62 -19.30 -8.19
C ALA A 861 17.56 -17.77 -8.11
N GLY A 862 16.45 -17.24 -7.60
CA GLY A 862 16.31 -15.80 -7.35
C GLY A 862 17.02 -15.36 -6.07
N ASN A 863 17.63 -14.17 -6.10
CA ASN A 863 18.22 -13.48 -4.95
C ASN A 863 19.16 -14.37 -4.10
N VAL A 864 20.16 -14.99 -4.73
CA VAL A 864 21.13 -15.82 -4.02
C VAL A 864 22.07 -14.93 -3.19
N VAL A 865 21.98 -14.99 -1.87
CA VAL A 865 22.86 -14.29 -0.92
C VAL A 865 23.97 -15.25 -0.52
N VAL A 866 25.22 -14.81 -0.60
CA VAL A 866 26.40 -15.58 -0.17
C VAL A 866 27.01 -14.89 1.04
N THR A 867 27.32 -15.65 2.08
CA THR A 867 28.05 -15.19 3.27
C THR A 867 29.21 -16.13 3.59
N ASP A 868 30.17 -15.64 4.38
CA ASP A 868 31.26 -16.44 4.93
C ASP A 868 31.49 -16.07 6.39
N SER A 869 31.50 -17.07 7.27
CA SER A 869 31.88 -16.90 8.67
C SER A 869 33.35 -17.25 8.83
N ILE A 870 34.15 -16.24 9.16
CA ILE A 870 35.57 -16.35 9.49
C ILE A 870 35.80 -15.84 10.92
N ILE A 871 36.99 -16.06 11.50
CA ILE A 871 37.25 -15.59 12.86
C ILE A 871 37.19 -14.03 12.97
N PRO A 872 36.59 -13.47 14.04
CA PRO A 872 36.54 -12.02 14.26
C PRO A 872 37.93 -11.38 14.46
N GLY A 873 38.00 -10.06 14.33
CA GLY A 873 39.21 -9.28 14.65
C GLY A 873 40.37 -9.39 13.64
N LEU A 874 40.16 -10.00 12.47
CA LEU A 874 41.18 -10.03 11.41
C LEU A 874 41.36 -8.65 10.77
N THR A 875 42.58 -8.37 10.31
CA THR A 875 42.94 -7.10 9.66
C THR A 875 43.32 -7.32 8.19
N GLY A 876 43.11 -6.28 7.37
CA GLY A 876 43.37 -6.36 5.93
C GLY A 876 42.42 -7.30 5.17
N VAL A 877 41.25 -7.64 5.74
CA VAL A 877 40.25 -8.46 5.04
C VAL A 877 39.64 -7.66 3.88
N THR A 878 39.64 -8.28 2.71
CA THR A 878 39.10 -7.79 1.44
C THR A 878 38.21 -8.86 0.84
N ALA A 879 37.13 -8.48 0.17
CA ALA A 879 36.24 -9.40 -0.51
C ALA A 879 35.94 -8.90 -1.92
N SER A 880 35.77 -9.83 -2.87
CA SER A 880 35.40 -9.50 -4.25
C SER A 880 33.99 -8.90 -4.33
N ASP A 881 33.67 -8.26 -5.45
CA ASP A 881 32.29 -7.89 -5.82
C ASP A 881 31.57 -6.98 -4.81
N GLY A 882 32.32 -6.19 -4.04
CA GLY A 882 31.77 -5.30 -3.01
C GLY A 882 31.31 -6.01 -1.74
N GLY A 883 31.81 -7.22 -1.47
CA GLY A 883 31.56 -7.92 -0.20
C GLY A 883 32.07 -7.11 1.01
N ILE A 884 31.29 -7.10 2.10
CA ILE A 884 31.56 -6.33 3.31
C ILE A 884 31.92 -7.29 4.45
N TYR A 885 33.08 -7.06 5.10
CA TYR A 885 33.49 -7.76 6.32
C TYR A 885 33.09 -6.97 7.56
N ASP A 886 32.43 -7.62 8.51
CA ASP A 886 32.26 -7.12 9.87
C ASP A 886 33.35 -7.71 10.79
N PRO A 887 34.29 -6.89 11.29
CA PRO A 887 35.35 -7.35 12.19
C PRO A 887 34.85 -7.76 13.58
N VAL A 888 33.62 -7.40 13.97
CA VAL A 888 33.03 -7.74 15.28
C VAL A 888 32.41 -9.14 15.27
N THR A 889 31.61 -9.46 14.25
CA THR A 889 31.01 -10.81 14.11
C THR A 889 31.87 -11.80 13.34
N GLY A 890 32.86 -11.32 12.58
CA GLY A 890 33.68 -12.15 11.69
C GLY A 890 32.96 -12.58 10.40
N VAL A 891 31.83 -11.96 10.04
CA VAL A 891 31.06 -12.33 8.85
C VAL A 891 31.43 -11.47 7.65
N VAL A 892 31.69 -12.09 6.50
CA VAL A 892 31.69 -11.45 5.18
C VAL A 892 30.32 -11.66 4.53
N THR A 893 29.69 -10.58 4.05
CA THR A 893 28.43 -10.64 3.29
C THR A 893 28.62 -10.10 1.89
N PHE A 894 28.23 -10.86 0.86
CA PHE A 894 28.26 -10.43 -0.54
C PHE A 894 26.89 -9.88 -1.00
N GLY A 895 26.91 -8.98 -1.98
CA GLY A 895 25.68 -8.50 -2.61
C GLY A 895 24.90 -9.63 -3.32
N PRO A 896 23.56 -9.63 -3.27
CA PRO A 896 22.72 -10.71 -3.78
C PRO A 896 22.86 -10.89 -5.30
N ILE A 897 23.00 -12.14 -5.73
CA ILE A 897 22.92 -12.54 -7.14
C ILE A 897 21.43 -12.61 -7.49
N VAL A 898 20.91 -11.60 -8.17
CA VAL A 898 19.47 -11.44 -8.46
C VAL A 898 18.87 -12.68 -9.14
N ASN A 899 19.62 -13.34 -10.02
CA ASN A 899 19.20 -14.55 -10.74
C ASN A 899 20.41 -15.43 -11.09
N LEU A 900 20.49 -16.65 -10.54
CA LEU A 900 21.47 -17.67 -10.89
C LEU A 900 20.80 -18.79 -11.69
N ALA A 901 21.06 -18.83 -13.00
CA ALA A 901 20.45 -19.80 -13.92
C ALA A 901 20.81 -21.25 -13.59
N ASN A 902 19.96 -22.19 -14.00
CA ASN A 902 20.26 -23.64 -13.98
C ASN A 902 21.61 -23.92 -14.69
N GLY A 903 22.49 -24.67 -14.04
CA GLY A 903 23.83 -25.02 -14.51
C GLY A 903 24.87 -23.90 -14.38
N ALA A 904 24.52 -22.73 -13.84
CA ALA A 904 25.43 -21.61 -13.68
C ALA A 904 26.13 -21.60 -12.30
N SER A 905 27.40 -21.22 -12.30
CA SER A 905 28.22 -21.00 -11.11
C SER A 905 28.67 -19.54 -11.01
N VAL A 906 28.74 -19.01 -9.79
CA VAL A 906 29.39 -17.74 -9.47
C VAL A 906 30.49 -17.99 -8.44
N THR A 907 31.64 -17.36 -8.66
CA THR A 907 32.80 -17.43 -7.75
C THR A 907 32.97 -16.10 -7.03
N ARG A 908 33.24 -16.15 -5.73
CA ARG A 908 33.63 -15.03 -4.86
C ARG A 908 34.98 -15.32 -4.22
N THR A 909 35.75 -14.29 -3.87
CA THR A 909 37.03 -14.46 -3.15
C THR A 909 37.12 -13.57 -1.92
N ILE A 910 37.81 -14.05 -0.89
CA ILE A 910 38.15 -13.31 0.33
C ILE A 910 39.66 -13.35 0.52
N GLY A 911 40.32 -12.19 0.51
CA GLY A 911 41.76 -12.04 0.75
C GLY A 911 42.04 -11.39 2.09
N LEU A 912 43.06 -11.82 2.84
CA LEU A 912 43.42 -11.25 4.15
C LEU A 912 44.88 -11.49 4.52
N THR A 913 45.35 -10.86 5.61
CA THR A 913 46.71 -11.08 6.15
C THR A 913 46.67 -12.07 7.31
N ALA A 914 47.58 -13.07 7.30
CA ALA A 914 47.69 -14.07 8.35
C ALA A 914 48.07 -13.44 9.72
N PRO A 915 47.41 -13.81 10.83
CA PRO A 915 47.77 -13.35 12.17
C PRO A 915 49.13 -13.90 12.61
N GLN A 916 49.63 -13.47 13.77
CA GLN A 916 50.96 -13.87 14.25
C GLN A 916 51.06 -15.33 14.75
N SER A 917 49.92 -15.98 15.02
CA SER A 917 49.84 -17.40 15.42
C SER A 917 48.40 -17.92 15.34
N GLY A 918 48.20 -19.20 15.60
CA GLY A 918 46.87 -19.83 15.73
C GLY A 918 46.37 -20.51 14.46
N ALA A 919 45.06 -20.52 14.26
CA ALA A 919 44.43 -21.07 13.06
C ALA A 919 43.18 -20.27 12.68
N ILE A 920 42.95 -20.12 11.38
CA ILE A 920 41.78 -19.46 10.80
C ILE A 920 40.81 -20.56 10.35
N GLY A 921 39.64 -20.65 10.98
CA GLY A 921 38.49 -21.35 10.42
C GLY A 921 37.65 -20.39 9.58
N SER A 922 37.19 -20.82 8.41
CA SER A 922 36.40 -20.01 7.49
C SER A 922 35.40 -20.88 6.71
N THR A 923 34.12 -20.53 6.76
CA THR A 923 32.99 -21.37 6.30
C THR A 923 32.02 -20.54 5.45
N ALA A 924 31.85 -20.91 4.18
CA ALA A 924 30.92 -20.25 3.27
C ALA A 924 29.52 -20.89 3.33
N SER A 925 28.47 -20.08 3.21
CA SER A 925 27.13 -20.57 2.93
C SER A 925 26.37 -19.64 1.99
N SER A 926 25.33 -20.17 1.35
CA SER A 926 24.43 -19.40 0.50
C SER A 926 22.97 -19.66 0.87
N THR A 927 22.10 -18.68 0.63
CA THR A 927 20.64 -18.84 0.67
C THR A 927 20.02 -18.28 -0.62
N ALA A 928 18.81 -18.70 -0.97
CA ALA A 928 18.10 -18.24 -2.16
C ALA A 928 16.60 -18.08 -1.88
N ALA A 929 15.91 -17.31 -2.71
CA ALA A 929 14.46 -17.13 -2.64
C ALA A 929 13.67 -18.22 -3.41
N THR A 930 14.29 -18.90 -4.37
CA THR A 930 13.71 -20.10 -5.01
C THR A 930 13.84 -21.28 -4.04
N PRO A 931 12.77 -22.08 -3.79
CA PRO A 931 12.84 -23.24 -2.90
C PRO A 931 13.91 -24.27 -3.30
N ASP A 932 14.66 -24.72 -2.31
CA ASP A 932 15.77 -25.66 -2.44
C ASP A 932 15.37 -27.06 -1.89
N PRO A 933 15.52 -28.16 -2.66
CA PRO A 933 15.19 -29.50 -2.23
C PRO A 933 16.31 -30.16 -1.41
N ASN A 934 17.52 -29.59 -1.37
CA ASN A 934 18.69 -30.14 -0.69
C ASN A 934 19.46 -29.05 0.11
N PRO A 935 18.80 -28.28 1.00
CA PRO A 935 19.33 -27.09 1.67
C PRO A 935 20.59 -27.32 2.54
N ALA A 936 21.02 -28.57 2.70
CA ALA A 936 22.23 -28.96 3.41
C ALA A 936 23.52 -28.77 2.58
N ASN A 937 23.43 -28.77 1.24
CA ASN A 937 24.61 -28.58 0.37
C ASN A 937 24.98 -27.10 0.17
N ASN A 938 24.11 -26.20 0.64
CA ASN A 938 24.25 -24.75 0.57
C ASN A 938 25.25 -24.19 1.58
N SER A 939 25.79 -25.02 2.48
CA SER A 939 26.89 -24.68 3.37
C SER A 939 28.12 -25.51 3.00
N GLY A 940 29.20 -24.83 2.60
CA GLY A 940 30.47 -25.47 2.30
C GLY A 940 31.19 -25.94 3.57
N ALA A 941 32.06 -26.93 3.44
CA ALA A 941 32.91 -27.37 4.54
C ALA A 941 33.83 -26.25 5.05
N THR A 942 34.04 -26.19 6.36
CA THR A 942 34.96 -25.24 7.01
C THR A 942 36.39 -25.47 6.53
N VAL A 943 36.97 -24.50 5.82
CA VAL A 943 38.39 -24.49 5.48
C VAL A 943 39.15 -24.02 6.71
N THR A 944 40.18 -24.76 7.12
CA THR A 944 41.05 -24.40 8.25
C THR A 944 42.48 -24.15 7.78
N THR A 945 43.01 -22.97 8.08
CA THR A 945 44.39 -22.58 7.76
C THR A 945 45.20 -22.43 9.04
N SER A 946 46.25 -23.24 9.20
CA SER A 946 47.15 -23.23 10.36
C SER A 946 48.30 -22.22 10.21
N ILE A 947 48.67 -21.51 11.27
CA ILE A 947 49.75 -20.51 11.25
C ILE A 947 50.94 -21.00 12.09
N ALA A 948 52.14 -21.00 11.50
CA ALA A 948 53.38 -21.39 12.18
C ALA A 948 53.86 -20.35 13.22
N SER A 949 54.63 -20.78 14.23
CA SER A 949 55.17 -19.94 15.32
C SER A 949 56.68 -19.68 15.19
N GLY A 950 57.16 -18.59 15.81
CA GLY A 950 58.53 -18.08 15.70
C GLY A 950 59.45 -18.32 16.91
N ALA A 951 60.62 -17.67 16.90
CA ALA A 951 61.54 -17.61 18.05
C ALA A 951 61.08 -16.52 19.05
N ASP A 952 61.64 -16.47 20.26
CA ASP A 952 61.33 -15.44 21.27
C ASP A 952 62.59 -15.23 22.13
N VAL A 953 63.39 -14.20 21.84
CA VAL A 953 64.77 -14.05 22.34
C VAL A 953 64.82 -13.07 23.52
N VAL A 954 64.47 -13.53 24.72
CA VAL A 954 64.53 -12.72 25.95
C VAL A 954 65.96 -12.33 26.30
N THR A 955 66.20 -11.11 26.82
CA THR A 955 67.50 -10.73 27.40
C THR A 955 67.38 -9.88 28.68
N GLN A 956 67.97 -10.38 29.76
CA GLN A 956 67.97 -9.78 31.10
C GLN A 956 69.38 -9.35 31.53
N LYS A 957 69.47 -8.27 32.32
CA LYS A 957 70.68 -7.86 33.06
C LYS A 957 70.42 -7.80 34.57
N THR A 958 71.43 -8.16 35.36
CA THR A 958 71.44 -8.00 36.83
C THR A 958 72.77 -7.41 37.32
N ALA A 959 72.73 -6.76 38.49
CA ALA A 959 73.86 -6.16 39.20
C ALA A 959 73.51 -5.97 40.70
N PRO A 960 74.49 -5.69 41.58
CA PRO A 960 74.22 -5.19 42.92
C PRO A 960 73.41 -3.88 42.89
N PRO A 961 72.41 -3.68 43.78
CA PRO A 961 71.63 -2.44 43.83
C PRO A 961 72.42 -1.28 44.47
N THR A 962 73.39 -1.59 45.33
CA THR A 962 74.24 -0.64 46.05
C THR A 962 75.69 -1.13 46.01
N LEU A 963 76.63 -0.19 46.04
CA LEU A 963 78.08 -0.41 46.01
C LEU A 963 78.77 0.76 46.76
N ASN A 964 79.91 0.56 47.40
CA ASN A 964 80.70 1.67 47.96
C ASN A 964 81.73 2.20 46.96
N SER A 965 82.04 3.49 47.04
CA SER A 965 83.05 4.13 46.17
C SER A 965 84.43 3.46 46.35
N GLY A 966 84.93 2.82 45.29
CA GLY A 966 86.17 2.04 45.26
C GLY A 966 85.99 0.52 45.11
N GLU A 967 84.78 -0.02 45.30
CA GLU A 967 84.49 -1.45 45.08
C GLU A 967 84.28 -1.78 43.58
N GLN A 968 84.40 -3.07 43.21
CA GLN A 968 84.20 -3.51 41.82
C GLN A 968 82.71 -3.79 41.52
N LEU A 969 82.18 -3.10 40.51
CA LEU A 969 80.86 -3.36 39.94
C LEU A 969 80.94 -4.51 38.92
N THR A 970 80.02 -5.46 39.00
CA THR A 970 79.85 -6.53 37.99
C THR A 970 78.40 -6.59 37.51
N TYR A 971 78.21 -6.48 36.20
CA TYR A 971 76.97 -6.80 35.51
C TYR A 971 76.99 -8.26 35.05
N ARG A 972 75.85 -8.95 35.18
CA ARG A 972 75.57 -10.24 34.54
C ARG A 972 74.46 -10.04 33.51
N ILE A 973 74.65 -10.60 32.32
CA ILE A 973 73.70 -10.62 31.20
C ILE A 973 73.27 -12.08 30.98
N THR A 974 72.01 -12.31 30.67
CA THR A 974 71.46 -13.64 30.33
C THR A 974 70.49 -13.50 29.16
N THR A 975 70.73 -14.22 28.07
CA THR A 975 69.92 -14.23 26.84
C THR A 975 69.39 -15.63 26.58
N THR A 976 68.09 -15.78 26.37
CA THR A 976 67.41 -17.09 26.29
C THR A 976 66.38 -17.08 25.16
N ASN A 977 66.35 -18.13 24.33
CA ASN A 977 65.26 -18.32 23.37
C ASN A 977 64.12 -19.14 24.00
N LEU A 978 62.98 -18.51 24.25
CA LEU A 978 61.76 -19.14 24.77
C LEU A 978 60.77 -19.57 23.66
N GLY A 979 61.08 -19.29 22.40
CA GLY A 979 60.20 -19.55 21.26
C GLY A 979 60.15 -21.02 20.85
N THR A 980 59.37 -21.33 19.81
CA THR A 980 59.17 -22.71 19.35
C THR A 980 60.20 -23.19 18.31
N VAL A 981 61.01 -22.28 17.78
CA VAL A 981 62.09 -22.58 16.81
C VAL A 981 63.41 -21.89 17.20
N PRO A 982 64.58 -22.38 16.75
CA PRO A 982 65.87 -21.73 17.01
C PRO A 982 65.96 -20.30 16.46
N ALA A 983 66.59 -19.41 17.22
CA ALA A 983 66.88 -18.04 16.80
C ALA A 983 68.23 -18.00 16.06
N ALA A 984 68.24 -17.57 14.81
CA ALA A 984 69.44 -17.46 13.99
C ALA A 984 70.19 -16.14 14.25
N ASN A 985 71.51 -16.17 14.22
CA ASN A 985 72.40 -15.00 14.29
C ASN A 985 72.07 -14.02 15.43
N VAL A 986 71.93 -14.52 16.67
CA VAL A 986 71.59 -13.67 17.82
C VAL A 986 72.75 -12.72 18.14
N VAL A 987 72.51 -11.42 18.04
CA VAL A 987 73.44 -10.34 18.38
C VAL A 987 73.12 -9.79 19.77
N VAL A 988 74.12 -9.46 20.59
CA VAL A 988 73.95 -8.86 21.92
C VAL A 988 74.88 -7.66 22.09
N THR A 989 74.35 -6.55 22.59
CA THR A 989 75.09 -5.27 22.77
C THR A 989 74.77 -4.60 24.11
N ASP A 990 75.78 -3.99 24.74
CA ASP A 990 75.70 -3.25 26.00
C ASP A 990 76.06 -1.77 25.82
N SER A 991 75.63 -0.91 26.74
CA SER A 991 75.96 0.52 26.75
C SER A 991 76.41 0.97 28.13
N LEU A 992 77.73 1.09 28.31
CA LEU A 992 78.38 1.64 29.50
C LEU A 992 78.62 3.15 29.35
N ILE A 993 79.11 3.77 30.43
CA ILE A 993 79.67 5.12 30.38
C ILE A 993 80.98 5.09 29.54
N PRO A 994 81.24 6.05 28.64
CA PRO A 994 82.52 6.17 27.94
C PRO A 994 83.70 6.48 28.88
N GLY A 995 84.92 6.21 28.43
CA GLY A 995 86.16 6.56 29.15
C GLY A 995 86.51 5.69 30.37
N LEU A 996 85.84 4.56 30.59
CA LEU A 996 86.16 3.65 31.69
C LEU A 996 87.47 2.88 31.41
N THR A 997 88.31 2.73 32.45
CA THR A 997 89.56 1.96 32.39
C THR A 997 89.44 0.65 33.15
N GLY A 998 90.09 -0.41 32.67
CA GLY A 998 90.12 -1.71 33.36
C GLY A 998 88.81 -2.53 33.24
N VAL A 999 87.97 -2.24 32.25
CA VAL A 999 86.75 -2.99 31.97
C VAL A 999 87.10 -4.41 31.51
N ASN A 1000 86.66 -5.41 32.27
CA ASN A 1000 86.80 -6.84 31.94
C ASN A 1000 85.47 -7.38 31.39
N ILE A 1001 85.51 -8.11 30.28
CA ILE A 1001 84.31 -8.61 29.58
C ILE A 1001 84.50 -10.09 29.24
N SER A 1002 83.47 -10.90 29.48
CA SER A 1002 83.49 -12.33 29.17
C SER A 1002 83.17 -12.62 27.68
N ASN A 1003 83.30 -13.89 27.28
CA ASN A 1003 82.85 -14.41 25.98
C ASN A 1003 83.41 -13.66 24.74
N GLY A 1004 84.59 -13.03 24.87
CA GLY A 1004 85.23 -12.29 23.77
C GLY A 1004 84.55 -10.96 23.41
N GLY A 1005 83.70 -10.41 24.28
CA GLY A 1005 83.13 -9.08 24.08
C GLY A 1005 84.18 -7.97 24.15
N THR A 1006 83.96 -6.89 23.39
CA THR A 1006 84.90 -5.75 23.28
C THR A 1006 84.21 -4.45 23.70
N TYR A 1007 84.92 -3.60 24.44
CA TYR A 1007 84.48 -2.27 24.87
C TYR A 1007 85.18 -1.19 24.05
N ASP A 1008 84.40 -0.29 23.44
CA ASP A 1008 84.91 0.94 22.88
C ASP A 1008 84.86 2.06 23.93
N ALA A 1009 86.04 2.47 24.39
CA ALA A 1009 86.18 3.54 25.39
C ALA A 1009 85.75 4.94 24.86
N ALA A 1010 85.65 5.15 23.55
CA ALA A 1010 85.20 6.41 22.98
C ALA A 1010 83.68 6.54 22.94
N THR A 1011 82.96 5.46 22.59
CA THR A 1011 81.49 5.46 22.49
C THR A 1011 80.75 4.89 23.71
N GLY A 1012 81.44 4.13 24.57
CA GLY A 1012 80.84 3.42 25.71
C GLY A 1012 80.17 2.09 25.35
N VAL A 1013 80.14 1.71 24.07
CA VAL A 1013 79.46 0.50 23.59
C VAL A 1013 80.27 -0.74 23.91
N VAL A 1014 79.59 -1.83 24.30
CA VAL A 1014 80.15 -3.18 24.34
C VAL A 1014 79.46 -4.05 23.30
N THR A 1015 80.23 -4.72 22.46
CA THR A 1015 79.72 -5.67 21.45
C THR A 1015 80.22 -7.08 21.75
N PHE A 1016 79.32 -8.05 21.76
CA PHE A 1016 79.65 -9.48 21.88
C PHE A 1016 79.67 -10.15 20.50
N PRO A 1017 80.45 -11.23 20.31
CA PRO A 1017 80.37 -12.07 19.12
C PRO A 1017 78.94 -12.62 18.91
N VAL A 1018 78.52 -12.68 17.65
CA VAL A 1018 77.21 -13.22 17.23
C VAL A 1018 77.10 -14.70 17.58
N VAL A 1019 75.95 -15.12 18.10
CA VAL A 1019 75.62 -16.52 18.35
C VAL A 1019 74.88 -17.07 17.11
N PRO A 1020 75.49 -17.95 16.28
CA PRO A 1020 74.90 -18.29 14.97
C PRO A 1020 73.54 -19.00 15.05
N SER A 1021 73.29 -19.74 16.13
CA SER A 1021 71.98 -20.31 16.44
C SER A 1021 71.80 -20.48 17.95
N LEU A 1022 70.73 -19.92 18.51
CA LEU A 1022 70.29 -20.13 19.89
C LEU A 1022 69.06 -21.05 19.88
N ALA A 1023 69.27 -22.33 20.24
CA ALA A 1023 68.22 -23.34 20.24
C ALA A 1023 67.10 -23.03 21.26
N VAL A 1024 65.94 -23.65 21.07
CA VAL A 1024 64.79 -23.53 21.99
C VAL A 1024 65.18 -23.92 23.41
N GLY A 1025 64.89 -23.05 24.38
CA GLY A 1025 65.27 -23.18 25.79
C GLY A 1025 66.76 -22.93 26.11
N ALA A 1026 67.62 -22.78 25.09
CA ALA A 1026 69.04 -22.54 25.31
C ALA A 1026 69.28 -21.13 25.87
N THR A 1027 70.27 -21.01 26.75
CA THR A 1027 70.57 -19.79 27.51
C THR A 1027 72.06 -19.46 27.45
N GLU A 1028 72.37 -18.26 26.98
CA GLU A 1028 73.70 -17.68 26.87
C GLU A 1028 73.94 -16.66 27.99
N ILE A 1029 75.11 -16.70 28.63
CA ILE A 1029 75.46 -15.85 29.79
C ILE A 1029 76.69 -15.02 29.43
N ARG A 1030 76.72 -13.75 29.85
CA ARG A 1030 77.91 -12.86 29.79
C ARG A 1030 78.07 -12.07 31.08
N THR A 1031 79.28 -11.57 31.34
CA THR A 1031 79.58 -10.63 32.43
C THR A 1031 80.45 -9.47 31.95
N ILE A 1032 80.31 -8.33 32.63
CA ILE A 1032 81.07 -7.10 32.43
C ILE A 1032 81.43 -6.56 33.82
N ALA A 1033 82.71 -6.30 34.11
CA ALA A 1033 83.16 -5.85 35.43
C ALA A 1033 84.19 -4.72 35.37
N PHE A 1034 84.06 -3.72 36.25
CA PHE A 1034 84.97 -2.56 36.38
C PHE A 1034 84.81 -1.89 37.76
N VAL A 1035 85.75 -1.02 38.15
CA VAL A 1035 85.59 -0.16 39.34
C VAL A 1035 85.02 1.19 38.89
N PRO A 1036 83.87 1.66 39.42
CA PRO A 1036 83.31 2.96 39.08
C PRO A 1036 84.25 4.14 39.42
N PRO A 1037 84.27 5.21 38.61
CA PRO A 1037 84.89 6.48 38.99
C PRO A 1037 84.35 7.00 40.33
N PRO A 1038 85.21 7.45 41.26
CA PRO A 1038 84.86 7.63 42.67
C PRO A 1038 83.91 8.81 42.96
N ASN A 1039 83.63 9.64 41.95
CA ASN A 1039 82.74 10.79 42.00
C ASN A 1039 81.33 10.52 41.48
N LEU A 1040 81.01 9.29 41.04
CA LEU A 1040 79.66 8.92 40.62
C LEU A 1040 78.80 8.53 41.84
N THR A 1041 77.54 8.97 41.86
CA THR A 1041 76.55 8.59 42.88
C THR A 1041 75.64 7.45 42.42
N SER A 1042 75.60 7.13 41.13
CA SER A 1042 74.93 5.95 40.58
C SER A 1042 75.40 5.66 39.14
N ILE A 1043 75.16 4.44 38.66
CA ILE A 1043 75.33 4.04 37.26
C ILE A 1043 74.08 3.28 36.80
N THR A 1044 73.46 3.73 35.71
CA THR A 1044 72.46 2.95 34.95
C THR A 1044 73.12 2.31 33.74
N ASN A 1045 72.79 1.04 33.45
CA ASN A 1045 73.29 0.30 32.29
C ASN A 1045 72.13 -0.45 31.59
N ILE A 1046 72.16 -0.56 30.25
CA ILE A 1046 71.15 -1.18 29.39
C ILE A 1046 71.82 -2.22 28.47
N VAL A 1047 71.23 -3.42 28.35
CA VAL A 1047 71.58 -4.43 27.32
C VAL A 1047 70.46 -4.54 26.29
N ARG A 1048 70.80 -4.95 25.06
CA ARG A 1048 69.87 -5.30 23.99
C ARG A 1048 70.30 -6.57 23.25
N SER A 1049 69.35 -7.23 22.59
CA SER A 1049 69.63 -8.28 21.62
C SER A 1049 68.67 -8.27 20.42
N SER A 1050 68.98 -9.04 19.39
CA SER A 1050 68.17 -9.21 18.16
C SER A 1050 68.55 -10.53 17.46
N SER A 1051 67.72 -11.03 16.53
CA SER A 1051 68.00 -12.24 15.74
C SER A 1051 67.38 -12.15 14.34
N ASP A 1052 67.88 -12.95 13.39
CA ASP A 1052 67.32 -13.05 12.03
C ASP A 1052 66.03 -13.89 11.98
N THR A 1053 65.77 -14.74 12.98
CA THR A 1053 64.47 -15.43 13.09
C THR A 1053 63.43 -14.44 13.63
N PRO A 1054 62.24 -14.30 12.99
CA PRO A 1054 61.20 -13.40 13.47
C PRO A 1054 60.80 -13.67 14.92
N ASP A 1055 60.85 -12.60 15.72
CA ASP A 1055 60.52 -12.57 17.15
C ASP A 1055 59.19 -11.81 17.34
N PRO A 1056 58.14 -12.42 17.90
CA PRO A 1056 56.84 -11.79 18.10
C PRO A 1056 56.79 -10.91 19.36
N ASN A 1057 57.85 -10.86 20.18
CA ASN A 1057 57.88 -10.17 21.48
C ASN A 1057 59.15 -9.32 21.70
N ILE A 1058 59.44 -8.44 20.74
CA ILE A 1058 60.58 -7.49 20.78
C ILE A 1058 60.68 -6.58 22.03
N THR A 1059 59.69 -6.61 22.94
CA THR A 1059 59.72 -5.83 24.20
C THR A 1059 60.58 -6.46 25.31
N ASN A 1060 61.04 -7.70 25.11
CA ASN A 1060 61.85 -8.44 26.07
C ASN A 1060 63.36 -8.47 25.75
N ASN A 1061 63.76 -7.83 24.63
CA ASN A 1061 65.15 -7.68 24.18
C ASN A 1061 65.54 -6.24 23.77
N ASP A 1062 64.61 -5.30 23.65
CA ASP A 1062 64.90 -3.88 23.35
C ASP A 1062 65.54 -3.07 24.49
N GLY A 1063 65.68 -3.66 25.67
CA GLY A 1063 66.27 -3.02 26.86
C GLY A 1063 65.42 -1.90 27.48
N SER A 1064 64.14 -1.78 27.13
CA SER A 1064 63.21 -0.79 27.70
C SER A 1064 62.87 -1.07 29.17
N THR A 1065 62.79 -2.35 29.52
CA THR A 1065 62.33 -2.88 30.80
C THR A 1065 63.41 -2.82 31.89
N VAL A 1066 63.04 -2.33 33.08
CA VAL A 1066 63.89 -2.31 34.27
C VAL A 1066 63.82 -3.67 34.97
N ALA A 1067 64.96 -4.27 35.24
CA ALA A 1067 65.02 -5.56 35.95
C ALA A 1067 64.50 -5.41 37.39
N SER A 1068 63.61 -6.32 37.77
CA SER A 1068 62.94 -6.37 39.08
C SER A 1068 62.93 -7.83 39.56
N PRO A 1069 62.86 -8.13 40.87
CA PRO A 1069 62.67 -9.50 41.35
C PRO A 1069 61.51 -10.17 40.62
N ASN A 1070 61.78 -11.32 40.00
CA ASN A 1070 60.87 -12.12 39.17
C ASN A 1070 60.43 -11.48 37.82
N GLN A 1071 61.08 -10.42 37.32
CA GLN A 1071 60.85 -9.91 35.95
C GLN A 1071 62.15 -9.78 35.14
N PRO A 1072 62.24 -10.38 33.94
CA PRO A 1072 63.28 -10.08 32.96
C PRO A 1072 63.27 -8.59 32.59
N GLY A 1073 64.45 -7.99 32.51
CA GLY A 1073 64.63 -6.61 32.08
C GLY A 1073 66.07 -6.32 31.69
N GLY A 1074 66.26 -5.55 30.61
CA GLY A 1074 67.59 -5.22 30.09
C GLY A 1074 68.28 -4.07 30.82
N ARG A 1075 67.55 -3.32 31.67
CA ARG A 1075 68.04 -2.11 32.34
C ARG A 1075 68.18 -2.29 33.85
N VAL A 1076 69.31 -1.86 34.41
CA VAL A 1076 69.59 -1.85 35.86
C VAL A 1076 70.23 -0.52 36.28
N THR A 1077 70.11 -0.19 37.56
CA THR A 1077 70.81 0.93 38.21
C THR A 1077 71.46 0.46 39.51
N THR A 1078 72.72 0.84 39.72
CA THR A 1078 73.45 0.65 40.98
C THR A 1078 73.71 2.02 41.61
N VAL A 1079 73.38 2.20 42.88
CA VAL A 1079 73.69 3.41 43.66
C VAL A 1079 75.07 3.27 44.30
N ILE A 1080 75.88 4.33 44.29
CA ILE A 1080 77.25 4.34 44.81
C ILE A 1080 77.29 5.20 46.08
N GLY A 1081 77.65 4.56 47.21
CA GLY A 1081 77.80 5.20 48.51
C GLY A 1081 79.17 5.88 48.68
N ALA A 1082 79.17 7.06 49.30
CA ALA A 1082 80.39 7.77 49.68
C ALA A 1082 80.98 7.16 50.97
N ALA A 1083 82.28 6.86 50.94
CA ALA A 1083 83.06 6.34 52.05
C ALA A 1083 84.33 7.19 52.24
N ALA A 1084 84.59 7.62 53.47
CA ALA A 1084 85.75 8.42 53.86
C ALA A 1084 86.40 7.76 55.10
N ASP A 1085 87.69 7.92 55.31
CA ASP A 1085 88.42 7.32 56.45
C ASP A 1085 89.14 8.48 57.13
N VAL A 1086 88.64 8.92 58.27
CA VAL A 1086 89.20 10.07 58.99
C VAL A 1086 90.11 9.53 60.09
N SER A 1087 91.35 10.01 60.22
CA SER A 1087 92.25 9.64 61.33
C SER A 1087 92.69 10.87 62.14
N THR A 1088 92.86 10.72 63.46
CA THR A 1088 93.29 11.79 64.38
C THR A 1088 94.52 11.41 65.21
N THR A 1089 95.44 12.38 65.35
CA THR A 1089 96.70 12.26 66.10
C THR A 1089 96.98 13.51 66.94
N LYS A 1090 97.84 13.38 67.95
CA LYS A 1090 98.14 14.43 68.94
C LYS A 1090 99.63 14.50 69.29
N SER A 1091 100.11 15.70 69.57
CA SER A 1091 101.45 15.97 70.11
C SER A 1091 101.43 17.11 71.14
N GLY A 1092 102.47 17.21 71.95
CA GLY A 1092 102.66 18.27 72.95
C GLY A 1092 103.91 17.99 73.82
N PRO A 1093 104.30 18.90 74.72
CA PRO A 1093 105.43 18.70 75.61
C PRO A 1093 105.13 17.65 76.68
N THR A 1094 106.13 16.86 77.06
CA THR A 1094 106.02 15.83 78.12
C THR A 1094 106.30 16.37 79.53
N SER A 1095 106.80 17.60 79.65
CA SER A 1095 107.02 18.29 80.92
C SER A 1095 106.92 19.81 80.76
N ALA A 1096 106.48 20.53 81.80
CA ALA A 1096 106.44 22.00 81.85
C ALA A 1096 106.59 22.53 83.29
N THR A 1097 106.86 23.82 83.46
CA THR A 1097 106.87 24.48 84.77
C THR A 1097 105.50 25.09 85.06
N THR A 1098 105.00 25.00 86.29
CA THR A 1098 103.78 25.67 86.76
C THR A 1098 103.83 27.16 86.39
N GLY A 1099 102.82 27.66 85.70
CA GLY A 1099 102.76 29.04 85.21
C GLY A 1099 103.27 29.25 83.78
N GLU A 1100 103.97 28.29 83.17
CA GLU A 1100 104.32 28.34 81.74
C GLU A 1100 103.12 27.98 80.84
N THR A 1101 103.17 28.40 79.58
CA THR A 1101 102.15 28.03 78.59
C THR A 1101 102.49 26.67 77.96
N VAL A 1102 101.59 25.71 78.12
CA VAL A 1102 101.64 24.38 77.50
C VAL A 1102 100.73 24.37 76.28
N THR A 1103 101.26 23.99 75.11
CA THR A 1103 100.47 23.85 73.87
C THR A 1103 100.48 22.41 73.38
N TYR A 1104 99.30 21.86 73.15
CA TYR A 1104 99.07 20.61 72.42
C TYR A 1104 98.64 20.91 70.99
N THR A 1105 99.04 20.05 70.05
CA THR A 1105 98.66 20.10 68.63
C THR A 1105 97.92 18.82 68.28
N ILE A 1106 96.81 18.94 67.55
CA ILE A 1106 95.94 17.85 67.11
C ILE A 1106 95.88 17.92 65.59
N THR A 1107 96.09 16.80 64.89
CA THR A 1107 95.97 16.74 63.43
C THR A 1107 94.98 15.65 63.03
N THR A 1108 94.00 16.04 62.21
CA THR A 1108 92.94 15.17 61.69
C THR A 1108 93.02 15.15 60.16
N ALA A 1109 93.04 13.97 59.54
CA ALA A 1109 93.21 13.78 58.10
C ALA A 1109 92.12 12.86 57.54
N ASN A 1110 91.73 13.03 56.27
CA ASN A 1110 90.89 12.07 55.55
C ASN A 1110 91.73 11.31 54.51
N ILE A 1111 91.85 10.00 54.67
CA ILE A 1111 92.59 9.07 53.81
C ILE A 1111 91.68 8.16 52.96
N GLY A 1112 90.35 8.32 53.07
CA GLY A 1112 89.37 7.53 52.32
C GLY A 1112 89.00 8.16 50.96
N PRO A 1113 88.38 7.37 50.05
CA PRO A 1113 88.18 7.77 48.66
C PRO A 1113 87.26 8.98 48.46
N SER A 1114 86.31 9.20 49.37
CA SER A 1114 85.33 10.30 49.33
C SER A 1114 85.64 11.40 50.37
N PRO A 1115 85.12 12.62 50.22
CA PRO A 1115 85.22 13.64 51.27
C PRO A 1115 84.49 13.24 52.55
N ALA A 1116 85.13 13.49 53.70
CA ALA A 1116 84.52 13.32 55.02
C ALA A 1116 83.64 14.54 55.34
N GLY A 1117 82.33 14.32 55.51
CA GLY A 1117 81.39 15.38 55.85
C GLY A 1117 81.43 15.74 57.33
N ASN A 1118 81.19 17.03 57.63
CA ASN A 1118 80.93 17.56 58.97
C ASN A 1118 81.90 17.02 60.05
N VAL A 1119 83.21 17.11 59.80
CA VAL A 1119 84.23 16.54 60.68
C VAL A 1119 84.33 17.37 61.97
N VAL A 1120 83.94 16.77 63.09
CA VAL A 1120 84.02 17.39 64.42
C VAL A 1120 85.28 16.90 65.11
N VAL A 1121 86.07 17.80 65.70
CA VAL A 1121 87.25 17.47 66.51
C VAL A 1121 86.99 17.90 67.96
N THR A 1122 87.36 17.06 68.93
CA THR A 1122 87.29 17.36 70.36
C THR A 1122 88.58 16.97 71.08
N ASP A 1123 88.90 17.66 72.17
CA ASP A 1123 90.10 17.43 72.98
C ASP A 1123 89.71 17.36 74.46
N SER A 1124 89.93 16.23 75.11
CA SER A 1124 89.56 16.01 76.52
C SER A 1124 90.80 16.12 77.39
N ILE A 1125 90.95 17.25 78.06
CA ILE A 1125 91.97 17.49 79.09
C ILE A 1125 91.35 17.42 80.49
N VAL A 1126 92.17 17.45 81.54
CA VAL A 1126 91.67 17.49 82.92
C VAL A 1126 90.79 18.73 83.17
N PRO A 1127 89.71 18.63 83.98
CA PRO A 1127 88.86 19.78 84.33
C PRO A 1127 89.55 20.83 85.22
N GLY A 1128 88.90 21.98 85.37
CA GLY A 1128 89.28 23.03 86.32
C GLY A 1128 90.46 23.92 85.93
N LEU A 1129 90.94 23.84 84.68
CA LEU A 1129 92.08 24.63 84.22
C LEU A 1129 91.68 26.07 83.91
N THR A 1130 92.61 27.01 84.11
CA THR A 1130 92.44 28.43 83.80
C THR A 1130 93.42 28.85 82.71
N GLY A 1131 93.04 29.87 81.91
CA GLY A 1131 93.84 30.32 80.78
C GLY A 1131 93.91 29.34 79.60
N VAL A 1132 92.98 28.39 79.50
CA VAL A 1132 92.86 27.51 78.32
C VAL A 1132 92.37 28.31 77.11
N ALA A 1133 93.12 28.28 76.02
CA ALA A 1133 92.82 28.92 74.75
C ALA A 1133 93.00 27.90 73.61
N ALA A 1134 91.91 27.61 72.89
CA ALA A 1134 91.93 26.75 71.72
C ALA A 1134 91.96 27.57 70.42
N SER A 1135 92.57 27.04 69.37
CA SER A 1135 92.57 27.66 68.04
C SER A 1135 91.19 27.62 67.40
N ASP A 1136 91.00 28.39 66.31
CA ASP A 1136 89.86 28.25 65.41
C ASP A 1136 88.46 28.39 66.05
N GLY A 1137 88.38 29.16 67.15
CA GLY A 1137 87.14 29.38 67.89
C GLY A 1137 86.70 28.20 68.76
N GLY A 1138 87.59 27.24 69.05
CA GLY A 1138 87.29 26.14 69.97
C GLY A 1138 86.94 26.62 71.39
N THR A 1139 85.94 26.01 71.99
CA THR A 1139 85.44 26.36 73.33
C THR A 1139 85.87 25.31 74.35
N TYR A 1140 86.48 25.74 75.47
CA TYR A 1140 86.80 24.88 76.61
C TYR A 1140 85.71 24.99 77.68
N ASP A 1141 85.19 23.85 78.13
CA ASP A 1141 84.38 23.77 79.35
C ASP A 1141 85.25 23.41 80.57
N PRO A 1142 85.43 24.33 81.53
CA PRO A 1142 86.22 24.06 82.74
C PRO A 1142 85.56 23.05 83.69
N VAL A 1143 84.28 22.70 83.53
CA VAL A 1143 83.58 21.71 84.37
C VAL A 1143 83.85 20.29 83.90
N THR A 1144 83.77 20.02 82.59
CA THR A 1144 84.04 18.69 82.02
C THR A 1144 85.48 18.48 81.54
N GLY A 1145 86.26 19.55 81.34
CA GLY A 1145 87.60 19.47 80.77
C GLY A 1145 87.63 19.32 79.24
N LEU A 1146 86.47 19.38 78.58
CA LEU A 1146 86.35 19.18 77.14
C LEU A 1146 86.56 20.49 76.36
N VAL A 1147 87.44 20.45 75.36
CA VAL A 1147 87.50 21.41 74.26
C VAL A 1147 86.70 20.85 73.08
N THR A 1148 85.79 21.65 72.51
CA THR A 1148 85.10 21.34 71.25
C THR A 1148 85.47 22.35 70.18
N PHE A 1149 85.87 21.88 69.00
CA PHE A 1149 86.10 22.72 67.83
C PHE A 1149 84.86 22.77 66.93
N GLY A 1150 84.68 23.87 66.21
CA GLY A 1150 83.60 23.99 65.22
C GLY A 1150 83.73 22.93 64.10
N PRO A 1151 82.61 22.36 63.61
CA PRO A 1151 82.62 21.33 62.58
C PRO A 1151 83.23 21.84 61.26
N ILE A 1152 84.03 20.98 60.63
CA ILE A 1152 84.59 21.20 59.29
C ILE A 1152 83.60 20.61 58.29
N ALA A 1153 82.86 21.47 57.58
CA ALA A 1153 81.75 21.06 56.72
C ALA A 1153 82.11 19.96 55.71
N SER A 1154 83.34 19.97 55.16
CA SER A 1154 83.91 18.84 54.43
C SER A 1154 85.44 18.84 54.52
N LEU A 1155 86.03 17.66 54.72
CA LEU A 1155 87.46 17.40 54.63
C LEU A 1155 87.71 16.49 53.39
N PRO A 1156 88.25 17.03 52.28
CA PRO A 1156 88.48 16.26 51.06
C PRO A 1156 89.41 15.05 51.24
N ASN A 1157 89.30 14.06 50.35
CA ASN A 1157 90.24 12.94 50.25
C ASN A 1157 91.69 13.48 50.14
N GLY A 1158 92.59 12.98 50.98
CA GLY A 1158 93.99 13.36 51.06
C GLY A 1158 94.26 14.65 51.84
N ALA A 1159 93.24 15.35 52.33
CA ALA A 1159 93.39 16.59 53.08
C ALA A 1159 93.53 16.35 54.59
N SER A 1160 94.28 17.23 55.26
CA SER A 1160 94.40 17.27 56.71
C SER A 1160 94.23 18.68 57.27
N VAL A 1161 93.81 18.75 58.53
CA VAL A 1161 93.64 19.95 59.33
C VAL A 1161 94.40 19.81 60.64
N THR A 1162 94.82 20.93 61.21
CA THR A 1162 95.49 20.99 62.50
C THR A 1162 94.77 21.97 63.43
N ARG A 1163 94.65 21.62 64.70
CA ARG A 1163 94.11 22.43 65.79
C ARG A 1163 95.12 22.48 66.94
N THR A 1164 95.08 23.53 67.76
CA THR A 1164 95.93 23.62 68.97
C THR A 1164 95.13 23.99 70.21
N VAL A 1165 95.48 23.41 71.35
CA VAL A 1165 94.97 23.78 72.68
C VAL A 1165 96.14 24.23 73.53
N SER A 1166 96.15 25.51 73.92
CA SER A 1166 97.14 26.09 74.83
C SER A 1166 96.54 26.37 76.20
N LEU A 1167 97.34 26.32 77.26
CA LEU A 1167 96.89 26.56 78.64
C LEU A 1167 98.05 26.99 79.54
N ILE A 1168 97.74 27.60 80.70
CA ILE A 1168 98.73 27.84 81.74
C ILE A 1168 98.86 26.60 82.64
N ALA A 1169 100.09 26.09 82.78
CA ALA A 1169 100.39 24.90 83.55
C ALA A 1169 99.99 25.08 85.03
N PRO A 1170 99.03 24.32 85.57
CA PRO A 1170 98.56 24.45 86.95
C PRO A 1170 99.55 23.84 87.96
N ALA A 1171 99.36 24.14 89.24
CA ALA A 1171 100.16 23.58 90.34
C ALA A 1171 99.73 22.16 90.74
N ILE A 1172 99.60 21.24 89.78
CA ILE A 1172 99.23 19.82 89.98
C ILE A 1172 100.21 18.90 89.25
N GLY A 1173 100.47 17.69 89.77
CA GLY A 1173 101.62 16.88 89.34
C GLY A 1173 101.70 16.48 87.86
N SER A 1174 100.55 16.32 87.19
CA SER A 1174 100.52 16.00 85.75
C SER A 1174 99.19 16.33 85.08
N LEU A 1175 99.23 16.59 83.77
CA LEU A 1175 98.09 16.74 82.87
C LEU A 1175 98.03 15.53 81.93
N SER A 1176 96.84 14.98 81.71
CA SER A 1176 96.56 14.05 80.59
C SER A 1176 95.59 14.73 79.63
N ASN A 1177 95.82 14.58 78.33
CA ASN A 1177 94.99 15.18 77.29
C ASN A 1177 94.83 14.25 76.07
N THR A 1178 93.59 13.98 75.65
CA THR A 1178 93.24 13.02 74.59
C THR A 1178 92.32 13.65 73.53
N SER A 1179 92.74 13.62 72.26
CA SER A 1179 91.98 14.13 71.12
C SER A 1179 91.20 13.04 70.39
N ARG A 1180 90.09 13.41 69.74
CA ARG A 1180 89.33 12.53 68.83
C ARG A 1180 88.58 13.31 67.76
N SER A 1181 88.17 12.63 66.70
CA SER A 1181 87.30 13.20 65.66
C SER A 1181 86.22 12.24 65.17
N THR A 1182 85.11 12.78 64.65
CA THR A 1182 84.04 12.02 63.99
C THR A 1182 83.63 12.67 62.67
N SER A 1183 82.97 11.94 61.78
CA SER A 1183 82.44 12.41 60.49
C SER A 1183 80.99 11.95 60.29
N THR A 1184 80.24 12.64 59.42
CA THR A 1184 78.93 12.17 58.91
C THR A 1184 79.02 11.39 57.60
N THR A 1185 80.17 11.37 56.92
CA THR A 1185 80.44 10.32 55.91
C THR A 1185 80.82 9.05 56.66
N GLY A 1186 80.31 7.89 56.21
CA GLY A 1186 80.57 6.61 56.86
C GLY A 1186 82.07 6.25 56.85
N ASP A 1187 82.59 5.93 58.03
CA ASP A 1187 84.00 5.60 58.25
C ASP A 1187 84.22 4.08 58.35
N PRO A 1188 85.05 3.47 57.47
CA PRO A 1188 85.33 2.04 57.50
C PRO A 1188 86.36 1.64 58.58
N ASN A 1189 87.04 2.59 59.23
CA ASN A 1189 88.10 2.34 60.21
C ASN A 1189 88.09 3.30 61.42
N PRO A 1190 86.97 3.41 62.18
CA PRO A 1190 86.83 4.36 63.29
C PRO A 1190 87.82 4.17 64.47
N SER A 1191 88.65 3.11 64.45
CA SER A 1191 89.69 2.87 65.46
C SER A 1191 90.85 3.88 65.41
N ASN A 1192 91.00 4.60 64.30
CA ASN A 1192 92.08 5.55 64.07
C ASN A 1192 91.70 7.02 64.41
N ASN A 1193 90.48 7.26 64.91
CA ASN A 1193 89.95 8.60 65.19
C ASN A 1193 89.15 8.78 66.49
N ASP A 1194 88.63 7.71 67.09
CA ASP A 1194 87.75 7.77 68.27
C ASP A 1194 88.42 8.28 69.56
N GLY A 1195 89.75 8.34 69.57
CA GLY A 1195 90.59 8.73 70.70
C GLY A 1195 91.18 7.57 71.51
N SER A 1196 90.90 6.30 71.13
CA SER A 1196 91.48 5.10 71.74
C SER A 1196 92.94 4.86 71.34
N ALA A 1197 93.35 5.36 70.17
CA ALA A 1197 94.71 5.24 69.66
C ALA A 1197 95.72 5.97 70.56
N ALA A 1198 96.84 5.30 70.91
CA ALA A 1198 97.89 5.88 71.75
C ALA A 1198 98.50 7.18 71.15
N SER A 1199 98.52 7.29 69.82
CA SER A 1199 98.92 8.49 69.08
C SER A 1199 97.98 9.70 69.23
N ALA A 1200 96.85 9.55 69.92
CA ALA A 1200 95.88 10.61 70.18
C ALA A 1200 95.90 11.13 71.63
N THR A 1201 96.76 10.59 72.50
CA THR A 1201 96.89 10.98 73.92
C THR A 1201 98.29 11.47 74.26
N VAL A 1202 98.39 12.54 75.07
CA VAL A 1202 99.66 13.09 75.59
C VAL A 1202 99.55 13.30 77.10
N ILE A 1203 100.62 12.99 77.84
CA ILE A 1203 100.73 13.23 79.28
C ILE A 1203 101.92 14.17 79.55
N THR A 1204 101.72 15.17 80.41
CA THR A 1204 102.69 16.25 80.71
C THR A 1204 102.87 16.40 82.22
N ALA A 1205 104.09 16.27 82.74
CA ALA A 1205 104.40 16.46 84.17
C ALA A 1205 104.74 17.93 84.53
N ILE A 1206 104.39 18.41 85.73
CA ILE A 1206 104.50 19.85 86.10
C ILE A 1206 105.33 20.10 87.39
N ALA A 1207 106.10 21.20 87.46
CA ALA A 1207 106.97 21.58 88.60
C ALA A 1207 106.93 23.10 89.00
N PRO A 1208 107.14 23.51 90.27
CA PRO A 1208 106.84 24.87 90.79
C PRO A 1208 107.92 25.99 90.68
N ILE A 1209 107.54 27.25 90.98
CA ILE A 1209 108.29 28.53 90.73
C ILE A 1209 108.82 29.28 92.00
N PRO A 1210 109.95 30.04 91.93
CA PRO A 1210 110.45 31.04 92.92
C PRO A 1210 110.14 32.55 92.62
N THR A 1211 110.39 33.50 93.55
CA THR A 1211 109.99 34.97 93.54
C THR A 1211 111.14 35.92 94.04
N PRO A 1212 111.06 37.24 94.45
CA PRO A 1212 109.96 38.25 94.66
C PRO A 1212 110.29 39.79 94.36
N THR A 1213 109.48 40.74 94.91
CA THR A 1213 109.77 42.20 95.27
C THR A 1213 109.27 43.37 94.33
N PRO A 1214 108.79 44.56 94.84
CA PRO A 1214 107.85 45.48 94.09
C PRO A 1214 108.04 47.06 94.17
N THR A 1215 106.97 47.86 93.87
CA THR A 1215 106.65 49.32 94.13
C THR A 1215 107.20 50.43 93.17
N PRO A 1216 106.64 51.68 93.07
CA PRO A 1216 105.43 52.31 93.70
C PRO A 1216 104.44 53.11 92.78
N THR A 1217 103.28 53.58 93.31
CA THR A 1217 102.10 54.09 92.55
C THR A 1217 101.27 55.23 93.24
N PRO A 1218 100.72 56.25 92.53
CA PRO A 1218 99.79 57.29 93.06
C PRO A 1218 98.44 57.50 92.31
N THR A 1219 97.33 57.91 92.98
CA THR A 1219 95.98 58.11 92.32
C THR A 1219 94.96 59.08 93.01
N PRO A 1220 94.30 60.01 92.27
CA PRO A 1220 93.05 60.74 92.63
C PRO A 1220 91.89 60.56 91.59
N THR A 1221 90.54 60.65 91.80
CA THR A 1221 89.61 60.99 92.92
C THR A 1221 89.36 62.51 93.14
N PRO A 1222 88.13 63.08 93.37
CA PRO A 1222 86.78 62.53 93.75
C PRO A 1222 85.57 63.02 92.87
N GLY A 1223 84.29 62.79 93.32
CA GLY A 1223 83.10 63.59 92.91
C GLY A 1223 81.69 62.91 92.82
N ILE A 1224 81.15 62.24 93.87
CA ILE A 1224 79.89 61.42 93.81
C ILE A 1224 78.94 61.55 95.04
N PRO A 1225 77.59 61.62 94.86
CA PRO A 1225 76.55 61.46 95.92
C PRO A 1225 75.43 60.40 95.62
N THR A 1226 74.74 59.85 96.64
CA THR A 1226 73.64 58.83 96.49
C THR A 1226 72.64 58.73 97.68
N PRO A 1227 71.31 58.57 97.44
CA PRO A 1227 70.48 57.59 98.20
C PRO A 1227 69.33 56.91 97.39
N THR A 1228 68.69 55.83 97.90
CA THR A 1228 67.57 55.09 97.21
C THR A 1228 66.53 54.45 98.18
N PRO A 1229 65.21 54.38 97.87
CA PRO A 1229 64.14 53.75 98.68
C PRO A 1229 63.39 52.54 98.01
N THR A 1230 62.26 52.10 98.58
CA THR A 1230 61.42 50.90 98.24
C THR A 1230 59.90 51.14 98.53
N PRO A 1231 58.87 50.28 98.24
CA PRO A 1231 58.81 48.78 98.29
C PRO A 1231 57.92 48.05 97.21
N THR A 1232 57.48 46.80 97.48
CA THR A 1232 56.72 45.82 96.64
C THR A 1232 55.73 44.99 97.53
N PRO A 1233 54.95 43.92 97.13
CA PRO A 1233 54.77 43.19 95.84
C PRO A 1233 53.27 42.81 95.50
N GLY A 1234 53.00 41.84 94.59
CA GLY A 1234 51.68 41.18 94.37
C GLY A 1234 51.53 40.34 93.07
N THR A 1235 50.60 39.36 93.03
CA THR A 1235 50.28 38.41 91.90
C THR A 1235 48.73 38.14 91.85
N PRO A 1236 48.07 37.37 90.91
CA PRO A 1236 48.55 36.47 89.83
C PRO A 1236 47.78 36.54 88.45
N THR A 1237 47.88 35.44 87.67
CA THR A 1237 47.46 35.04 86.28
C THR A 1237 45.94 34.77 86.03
N PRO A 1238 45.38 34.24 84.88
CA PRO A 1238 45.97 33.41 83.78
C PRO A 1238 45.49 33.53 82.29
N THR A 1239 46.13 32.71 81.41
CA THR A 1239 45.68 32.16 80.08
C THR A 1239 45.57 33.09 78.85
N PRO A 1240 45.61 32.57 77.59
CA PRO A 1240 45.72 31.17 77.12
C PRO A 1240 46.89 30.85 76.15
N THR A 1241 47.14 29.56 75.85
CA THR A 1241 47.98 29.10 74.72
C THR A 1241 47.62 27.65 74.32
N PRO A 1242 47.57 27.28 73.03
CA PRO A 1242 47.45 25.89 72.55
C PRO A 1242 48.80 25.31 72.05
N THR A 1243 48.79 24.04 71.65
CA THR A 1243 49.81 23.37 70.82
C THR A 1243 49.13 22.58 69.71
#